data_AF-A0A817A1A1-F1
#
_entry.id   AF-A0A817A1A1-F1
#
_cell.length_a   1.000
_cell.length_b   1.000
_cell.length_c   1.000
_cell.angle_alpha   90.00
_cell.angle_beta   90.00
_cell.angle_gamma   90.00
#
_symmetry.space_group_name_H-M   'P 1'
#
loop_
_entity.id
_entity.type
_entity.pdbx_description
1 polymer ?
#
loop_
_entity_poly.entity_id
_entity_poly.type
_entity_poly.pdbx_seq_one_letter_code
_entity_poly.pdbx_strand_id
1 'polypeptide(L)'
;MSGKGGSLPTASNNKKSNKPVLPQIQRHPAYYEDPYKNSILFSFKLKDRQDEKLKQIVIEHAKREEQTALELSGGKNRQREKSPECPKTCLSEDRAIRNNYYYMKERVAQLPITPASDESFKHIIEHFIDKKLKEGPQMKAVIQRFINETKVLYENSMKKSQLQHVLVAPHVKGLEDEVAGPPPPELVGFDFSSSWENSFQSSRDAIKEHLYIVHPTHRQVLELCNKTLSPRIMVDFKRIRSLGALDFPHLRAFVIRDIERNEDYLSASWFPLICQIFQTGQIQGITTTPEKTNSFYNSINTLVSNQLRELLERSIDTWCSLFNPKDQDYLPIIKIDIILNDDDLTMSKIDFQPIMSDFVNVLRYVVDKIALSINGPNRIRVATIQSFLNGDDNIALDTRLSQTVIDRAYKQLTDLTEYYFQEPRQLLKAYEDKYNYLIDGQAQADVEKFNTENHTFDEYTREFERFNDIIKQIMLEPTTVEFPLLQTNSEQVKQGLVEAARKHRNTLFEKLVNDYRTECHSICNEFESVKQRALAKPATTAELNDIIKYIDNAKGEKSLHLAQRIKEVQRQMEYLLDEYLFSEDDIRLNTDTLLWPINIGPVFDANDELTQQIRGKNEQILMERRERLLADLQKMQRRVDEFADYGELNMMAEYAQDVKQIQKKIVEVENEIEWINQEENQFRMGKTEYPQLDAIKTAVDPYFRLFTTVRKWQVAEKKWMDGSFLELNSEKVEGEVEEYLREIFKIKKQFTNLVKKKKLELANKVMERRKARGKTI
;
A
#
# COMPACT_ATOMS: atom_id res chain seq x y z
N MET A 1 21.93 91.39 15.26
CA MET A 1 21.94 92.31 16.42
C MET A 1 20.51 92.57 16.84
N SER A 2 20.31 92.56 18.15
CA SER A 2 19.05 92.61 18.87
C SER A 2 18.26 93.90 18.66
N GLY A 3 16.94 93.77 18.58
CA GLY A 3 16.08 94.37 19.59
C GLY A 3 15.49 95.77 19.35
N LYS A 4 14.15 95.75 19.37
CA LYS A 4 13.23 96.74 19.96
C LYS A 4 12.93 98.03 19.16
N GLY A 5 11.64 98.14 18.84
CA GLY A 5 10.78 98.97 19.67
C GLY A 5 10.23 100.24 19.02
N GLY A 6 9.02 100.11 18.49
CA GLY A 6 7.87 100.99 18.72
C GLY A 6 8.01 102.51 18.57
N SER A 7 7.23 103.08 17.65
CA SER A 7 6.77 104.48 17.72
C SER A 7 5.44 104.64 16.97
N LEU A 8 4.36 104.91 17.72
CA LEU A 8 3.20 105.72 17.30
C LEU A 8 3.67 107.18 17.11
N PRO A 9 2.98 108.10 16.37
CA PRO A 9 1.53 108.37 16.47
C PRO A 9 0.82 108.92 15.19
N THR A 10 -0.43 109.38 15.40
CA THR A 10 -1.23 110.45 14.72
C THR A 10 -2.21 110.17 13.55
N ALA A 11 -3.49 110.48 13.86
CA ALA A 11 -4.48 111.31 13.16
C ALA A 11 -4.59 111.32 11.61
N SER A 12 -5.81 111.12 11.09
CA SER A 12 -6.62 112.18 10.46
C SER A 12 -7.89 111.64 9.81
N ASN A 13 -8.90 112.50 9.76
CA ASN A 13 -10.21 112.30 9.14
C ASN A 13 -10.27 113.19 7.88
N ASN A 14 -10.80 112.68 6.76
CA ASN A 14 -11.25 113.39 5.55
C ASN A 14 -10.23 114.20 4.70
N LYS A 15 -10.03 113.85 3.41
CA LYS A 15 -10.80 114.33 2.22
C LYS A 15 -10.01 114.28 0.89
N LYS A 16 -10.77 114.07 -0.20
CA LYS A 16 -10.62 114.56 -1.61
C LYS A 16 -9.63 113.82 -2.54
N SER A 17 -10.04 113.13 -3.62
CA SER A 17 -10.88 113.43 -4.81
C SER A 17 -10.01 113.72 -6.04
N ASN A 18 -10.11 112.91 -7.09
CA ASN A 18 -9.71 113.27 -8.45
C ASN A 18 -10.33 112.31 -9.49
N LYS A 19 -11.58 112.54 -9.90
CA LYS A 19 -12.12 112.24 -11.25
C LYS A 19 -13.15 113.32 -11.62
N PRO A 20 -13.22 113.74 -12.89
CA PRO A 20 -13.76 115.04 -13.32
C PRO A 20 -15.28 115.17 -13.21
N VAL A 21 -15.74 116.37 -12.83
CA VAL A 21 -17.16 116.75 -12.71
C VAL A 21 -17.42 117.99 -13.56
N LEU A 22 -18.48 117.96 -14.36
CA LEU A 22 -18.98 119.09 -15.16
C LEU A 22 -19.76 120.10 -14.27
N PRO A 23 -19.74 121.40 -14.58
CA PRO A 23 -20.38 122.42 -13.74
C PRO A 23 -21.91 122.27 -13.71
N GLN A 24 -22.51 122.50 -12.53
CA GLN A 24 -23.96 122.48 -12.33
C GLN A 24 -24.63 123.69 -13.01
N ILE A 25 -25.53 123.42 -13.95
CA ILE A 25 -26.42 124.41 -14.57
C ILE A 25 -27.56 124.70 -13.58
N GLN A 26 -27.69 125.95 -13.13
CA GLN A 26 -28.83 126.39 -12.34
C GLN A 26 -30.07 126.50 -13.25
N ARG A 27 -31.09 125.65 -13.01
CA ARG A 27 -32.38 125.72 -13.72
C ARG A 27 -33.31 126.73 -13.02
N HIS A 28 -33.84 127.67 -13.79
CA HIS A 28 -34.71 128.76 -13.33
C HIS A 28 -36.10 128.23 -12.90
N PRO A 29 -36.77 128.83 -11.88
CA PRO A 29 -38.03 128.34 -11.29
C PRO A 29 -39.30 128.58 -12.15
N ALA A 30 -39.20 128.37 -13.46
CA ALA A 30 -40.33 128.49 -14.39
C ALA A 30 -40.31 127.33 -15.40
N TYR A 31 -40.47 126.10 -14.92
CA TYR A 31 -40.91 124.98 -15.77
C TYR A 31 -42.01 124.22 -15.03
N TYR A 32 -43.21 124.69 -15.35
CA TYR A 32 -44.52 124.32 -14.84
C TYR A 32 -44.87 122.85 -15.14
N GLU A 33 -45.63 122.28 -14.19
CA GLU A 33 -46.80 121.42 -14.37
C GLU A 33 -46.91 120.63 -15.69
N ASP A 34 -46.57 119.34 -15.61
CA ASP A 34 -46.80 118.37 -16.70
C ASP A 34 -48.31 118.05 -16.82
N PRO A 35 -48.96 118.36 -17.97
CA PRO A 35 -50.39 118.16 -18.21
C PRO A 35 -50.85 116.69 -18.26
N TYR A 36 -49.94 115.71 -18.17
CA TYR A 36 -50.24 114.28 -18.37
C TYR A 36 -50.14 113.41 -17.11
N LYS A 37 -50.08 114.03 -15.92
CA LYS A 37 -49.89 113.35 -14.62
C LYS A 37 -50.93 112.26 -14.30
N ASN A 38 -52.09 112.26 -14.97
CA ASN A 38 -53.17 111.28 -14.79
C ASN A 38 -53.43 110.36 -16.02
N SER A 39 -52.46 110.21 -16.93
CA SER A 39 -52.61 109.33 -18.10
C SER A 39 -52.55 107.83 -17.73
N ILE A 40 -53.51 107.04 -18.26
CA ILE A 40 -53.60 105.57 -18.10
C ILE A 40 -52.33 104.86 -18.63
N LEU A 41 -51.54 105.52 -19.47
CA LEU A 41 -50.28 105.01 -19.99
C LEU A 41 -49.14 104.94 -18.95
N PHE A 42 -49.23 105.65 -17.82
CA PHE A 42 -48.25 105.52 -16.73
C PHE A 42 -48.52 104.36 -15.76
N SER A 43 -49.76 103.82 -15.74
CA SER A 43 -50.12 102.64 -14.95
C SER A 43 -50.19 101.34 -15.78
N PHE A 44 -50.19 101.44 -17.11
CA PHE A 44 -50.20 100.28 -18.01
C PHE A 44 -48.78 99.68 -18.17
N LYS A 45 -48.50 98.59 -17.47
CA LYS A 45 -47.27 97.80 -17.63
C LYS A 45 -47.48 96.69 -18.66
N LEU A 46 -46.95 96.89 -19.87
CA LEU A 46 -46.98 95.90 -20.95
C LEU A 46 -46.40 94.53 -20.52
N LYS A 47 -45.38 94.55 -19.65
CA LYS A 47 -44.70 93.36 -19.13
C LYS A 47 -45.64 92.46 -18.33
N ASP A 48 -46.45 93.01 -17.43
CA ASP A 48 -47.34 92.22 -16.57
C ASP A 48 -48.42 91.51 -17.41
N ARG A 49 -48.88 92.17 -18.50
CA ARG A 49 -49.84 91.58 -19.44
C ARG A 49 -49.21 90.51 -20.35
N GLN A 50 -47.92 90.64 -20.67
CA GLN A 50 -47.17 89.60 -21.38
C GLN A 50 -46.92 88.39 -20.47
N ASP A 51 -46.63 88.60 -19.18
CA ASP A 51 -46.44 87.54 -18.19
C ASP A 51 -47.75 86.78 -17.91
N GLU A 52 -48.91 87.47 -17.86
CA GLU A 52 -50.22 86.81 -17.77
C GLU A 52 -50.54 85.98 -19.03
N LYS A 53 -50.25 86.52 -20.22
CA LYS A 53 -50.41 85.74 -21.46
C LYS A 53 -49.49 84.52 -21.50
N LEU A 54 -48.25 84.66 -21.02
CA LEU A 54 -47.31 83.54 -20.95
C LEU A 54 -47.81 82.47 -19.97
N LYS A 55 -48.31 82.87 -18.80
CA LYS A 55 -48.94 81.95 -17.84
C LYS A 55 -50.15 81.23 -18.45
N GLN A 56 -51.00 81.92 -19.20
CA GLN A 56 -52.12 81.29 -19.89
C GLN A 56 -51.66 80.28 -20.95
N ILE A 57 -50.65 80.61 -21.75
CA ILE A 57 -50.08 79.68 -22.74
C ILE A 57 -49.48 78.44 -22.07
N VAL A 58 -48.75 78.62 -20.96
CA VAL A 58 -48.18 77.50 -20.20
C VAL A 58 -49.28 76.61 -19.60
N ILE A 59 -50.36 77.19 -19.08
CA ILE A 59 -51.51 76.42 -18.56
C ILE A 59 -52.24 75.68 -19.69
N GLU A 60 -52.41 76.30 -20.86
CA GLU A 60 -52.98 75.61 -22.03
C GLU A 60 -52.10 74.48 -22.55
N HIS A 61 -50.77 74.66 -22.55
CA HIS A 61 -49.83 73.62 -22.95
C HIS A 61 -49.87 72.45 -21.97
N ALA A 62 -49.88 72.73 -20.66
CA ALA A 62 -50.00 71.72 -19.62
C ALA A 62 -51.32 70.93 -19.73
N LYS A 63 -52.45 71.61 -20.02
CA LYS A 63 -53.73 70.93 -20.25
C LYS A 63 -53.74 70.08 -21.52
N ARG A 64 -53.08 70.53 -22.60
CA ARG A 64 -52.91 69.71 -23.82
C ARG A 64 -52.05 68.49 -23.54
N GLU A 65 -50.93 68.64 -22.83
CA GLU A 65 -50.06 67.51 -22.46
C GLU A 65 -50.77 66.52 -21.54
N GLU A 66 -51.58 67.00 -20.59
CA GLU A 66 -52.41 66.13 -19.73
C GLU A 66 -53.46 65.36 -20.56
N GLN A 67 -54.14 66.02 -21.50
CA GLN A 67 -55.08 65.35 -22.41
C GLN A 67 -54.38 64.37 -23.36
N THR A 68 -53.21 64.71 -23.88
CA THR A 68 -52.42 63.82 -24.75
C THR A 68 -51.90 62.61 -23.94
N ALA A 69 -51.51 62.81 -22.68
CA ALA A 69 -51.10 61.75 -21.78
C ALA A 69 -52.27 60.83 -21.38
N LEU A 70 -53.48 61.38 -21.22
CA LEU A 70 -54.71 60.62 -20.98
C LEU A 70 -55.14 59.82 -22.23
N GLU A 71 -55.00 60.37 -23.44
CA GLU A 71 -55.28 59.68 -24.71
C GLU A 71 -54.25 58.58 -25.03
N LEU A 72 -52.96 58.80 -24.71
CA LEU A 72 -51.91 57.78 -24.82
C LEU A 72 -52.03 56.66 -23.76
N SER A 73 -52.82 56.87 -22.70
CA SER A 73 -53.09 55.88 -21.65
C SER A 73 -54.33 55.01 -21.90
N GLY A 74 -54.94 55.13 -23.09
CA GLY A 74 -56.05 54.30 -23.52
C GLY A 74 -55.73 52.80 -23.53
N GLY A 75 -56.24 52.09 -22.52
CA GLY A 75 -56.38 50.64 -22.55
C GLY A 75 -55.20 49.85 -21.96
N LYS A 76 -55.09 49.82 -20.64
CA LYS A 76 -54.72 48.62 -19.87
C LYS A 76 -54.95 48.86 -18.38
N ASN A 77 -55.82 48.04 -17.79
CA ASN A 77 -56.04 47.88 -16.36
C ASN A 77 -54.69 47.91 -15.61
N ARG A 78 -54.36 49.02 -14.94
CA ARG A 78 -53.41 48.99 -13.84
C ARG A 78 -54.13 48.41 -12.64
N GLN A 79 -54.01 47.10 -12.46
CA GLN A 79 -54.06 46.54 -11.12
C GLN A 79 -53.08 47.36 -10.28
N ARG A 80 -53.54 47.98 -9.20
CA ARG A 80 -52.63 48.50 -8.17
C ARG A 80 -51.84 47.30 -7.67
N GLU A 81 -50.61 47.13 -8.14
CA GLU A 81 -49.65 46.26 -7.48
C GLU A 81 -49.57 46.74 -6.03
N LYS A 82 -49.93 45.84 -5.12
CA LYS A 82 -49.87 46.10 -3.69
C LYS A 82 -48.44 46.52 -3.37
N SER A 83 -48.31 47.61 -2.62
CA SER A 83 -47.06 48.00 -1.97
C SER A 83 -46.44 46.75 -1.34
N PRO A 84 -45.13 46.46 -1.57
CA PRO A 84 -44.52 45.30 -0.95
C PRO A 84 -44.66 45.42 0.58
N GLU A 85 -45.43 44.50 1.18
CA GLU A 85 -45.49 44.37 2.63
C GLU A 85 -44.13 43.85 3.10
N CYS A 86 -43.34 44.76 3.69
CA CYS A 86 -42.06 44.43 4.26
C CYS A 86 -42.27 43.49 5.49
N PRO A 87 -41.50 42.41 5.66
CA PRO A 87 -41.64 41.52 6.80
C PRO A 87 -41.43 42.28 8.11
N LYS A 88 -42.40 42.19 9.04
CA LYS A 88 -42.31 42.77 10.38
C LYS A 88 -41.37 41.93 11.27
N THR A 89 -40.10 41.87 10.93
CA THR A 89 -39.04 41.29 11.76
C THR A 89 -37.70 41.98 11.48
N CYS A 90 -37.35 42.92 12.37
CA CYS A 90 -36.00 43.41 12.68
C CYS A 90 -35.07 43.78 11.49
N LEU A 91 -35.43 44.81 10.72
CA LEU A 91 -34.47 45.59 9.94
C LEU A 91 -34.38 46.99 10.55
N SER A 92 -33.18 47.47 10.89
CA SER A 92 -33.01 48.85 11.36
C SER A 92 -33.50 49.83 10.29
N GLU A 93 -34.08 50.97 10.68
CA GLU A 93 -34.57 52.00 9.76
C GLU A 93 -33.49 52.41 8.75
N ASP A 94 -32.27 52.57 9.23
CA ASP A 94 -31.05 52.81 8.44
C ASP A 94 -30.84 51.78 7.31
N ARG A 95 -31.06 50.48 7.59
CA ARG A 95 -30.87 49.42 6.58
C ARG A 95 -31.96 49.45 5.51
N ALA A 96 -33.19 49.81 5.88
CA ALA A 96 -34.29 49.95 4.93
C ALA A 96 -34.08 51.15 3.98
N ILE A 97 -33.65 52.31 4.52
CA ILE A 97 -33.31 53.50 3.74
C ILE A 97 -32.16 53.19 2.77
N ARG A 98 -31.13 52.46 3.25
CA ARG A 98 -29.99 52.05 2.43
C ARG A 98 -30.41 51.16 1.25
N ASN A 99 -31.21 50.14 1.50
CA ASN A 99 -31.69 49.24 0.44
C ASN A 99 -32.54 49.97 -0.60
N ASN A 100 -33.37 50.93 -0.16
CA ASN A 100 -34.17 51.75 -1.07
C ASN A 100 -33.29 52.70 -1.92
N TYR A 101 -32.27 53.31 -1.32
CA TYR A 101 -31.29 54.10 -2.07
C TYR A 101 -30.56 53.26 -3.13
N TYR A 102 -30.10 52.05 -2.80
CA TYR A 102 -29.46 51.16 -3.78
C TYR A 102 -30.41 50.76 -4.91
N TYR A 103 -31.67 50.47 -4.60
CA TYR A 103 -32.68 50.19 -5.62
C TYR A 103 -32.90 51.40 -6.56
N MET A 104 -32.99 52.61 -5.99
CA MET A 104 -33.13 53.83 -6.81
C MET A 104 -31.87 54.12 -7.64
N LYS A 105 -30.67 53.92 -7.08
CA LYS A 105 -29.38 54.04 -7.78
C LYS A 105 -29.33 53.10 -8.98
N GLU A 106 -29.79 51.86 -8.82
CA GLU A 106 -29.86 50.89 -9.91
C GLU A 106 -30.82 51.34 -11.02
N ARG A 107 -31.99 51.87 -10.67
CA ARG A 107 -32.96 52.38 -11.64
C ARG A 107 -32.48 53.62 -12.39
N VAL A 108 -31.81 54.55 -11.70
CA VAL A 108 -31.26 55.76 -12.34
C VAL A 108 -30.08 55.42 -13.25
N ALA A 109 -29.24 54.45 -12.88
CA ALA A 109 -28.14 53.99 -13.71
C ALA A 109 -28.60 53.29 -15.01
N GLN A 110 -29.86 52.83 -15.08
CA GLN A 110 -30.47 52.21 -16.26
C GLN A 110 -31.12 53.22 -17.22
N LEU A 111 -31.13 54.51 -16.90
CA LEU A 111 -31.64 55.54 -17.80
C LEU A 111 -30.76 55.64 -19.07
N PRO A 112 -31.36 55.89 -20.24
CA PRO A 112 -30.60 56.04 -21.47
C PRO A 112 -29.71 57.28 -21.41
N ILE A 113 -28.44 57.10 -21.78
CA ILE A 113 -27.42 58.16 -21.86
C ILE A 113 -27.12 58.44 -23.32
N THR A 114 -26.91 59.72 -23.65
CA THR A 114 -26.48 60.12 -24.98
C THR A 114 -25.10 59.52 -25.27
N PRO A 115 -24.92 58.70 -26.32
CA PRO A 115 -23.63 58.11 -26.65
C PRO A 115 -22.63 59.19 -27.09
N ALA A 116 -21.34 58.95 -26.85
CA ALA A 116 -20.29 59.84 -27.33
C ALA A 116 -20.31 59.93 -28.87
N SER A 117 -20.19 61.15 -29.42
CA SER A 117 -20.19 61.35 -30.87
C SER A 117 -18.98 60.67 -31.53
N ASP A 118 -19.25 59.79 -32.48
CA ASP A 118 -18.22 59.15 -33.30
C ASP A 118 -17.47 60.16 -34.19
N GLU A 119 -18.07 61.31 -34.49
CA GLU A 119 -17.43 62.36 -35.29
C GLU A 119 -16.30 63.04 -34.51
N SER A 120 -16.47 63.23 -33.20
CA SER A 120 -15.43 63.80 -32.34
C SER A 120 -14.20 62.89 -32.26
N PHE A 121 -14.40 61.56 -32.18
CA PHE A 121 -13.29 60.61 -32.20
C PHE A 121 -12.57 60.57 -33.53
N LYS A 122 -13.32 60.61 -34.65
CA LYS A 122 -12.72 60.72 -35.99
C LYS A 122 -11.89 61.99 -36.13
N HIS A 123 -12.40 63.11 -35.65
CA HIS A 123 -11.68 64.38 -35.67
C HIS A 123 -10.38 64.35 -34.84
N ILE A 124 -10.41 63.75 -33.63
CA ILE A 124 -9.22 63.56 -32.79
C ILE A 124 -8.17 62.71 -33.52
N ILE A 125 -8.60 61.60 -34.11
CA ILE A 125 -7.69 60.71 -34.83
C ILE A 125 -7.10 61.43 -36.03
N GLU A 126 -7.90 62.13 -36.82
CA GLU A 126 -7.45 62.78 -38.05
C GLU A 126 -6.49 63.94 -37.79
N HIS A 127 -6.76 64.78 -36.79
CA HIS A 127 -6.05 66.05 -36.63
C HIS A 127 -5.01 66.07 -35.50
N PHE A 128 -5.10 65.20 -34.48
CA PHE A 128 -4.21 65.26 -33.31
C PHE A 128 -3.21 64.09 -33.24
N ILE A 129 -3.38 63.05 -34.05
CA ILE A 129 -2.45 61.92 -34.13
C ILE A 129 -1.55 62.06 -35.36
N ASP A 130 -0.24 61.91 -35.19
CA ASP A 130 0.74 61.98 -36.29
C ASP A 130 0.57 60.81 -37.28
N LYS A 131 0.80 61.06 -38.58
CA LYS A 131 0.58 60.10 -39.67
C LYS A 131 1.38 58.81 -39.51
N LYS A 132 2.62 58.90 -39.00
CA LYS A 132 3.49 57.74 -38.77
C LYS A 132 2.92 56.73 -37.77
N LEU A 133 2.05 57.19 -36.87
CA LEU A 133 1.38 56.37 -35.86
C LEU A 133 0.02 55.83 -36.35
N LYS A 134 -0.39 56.11 -37.59
CA LYS A 134 -1.68 55.63 -38.17
C LYS A 134 -1.52 54.45 -39.12
N GLU A 135 -0.33 54.27 -39.68
CA GLU A 135 -0.12 53.44 -40.87
C GLU A 135 0.18 51.96 -40.57
N GLY A 136 0.50 51.60 -39.32
CA GLY A 136 0.76 50.22 -38.92
C GLY A 136 -0.51 49.42 -38.57
N PRO A 137 -0.67 48.16 -39.01
CA PRO A 137 -1.85 47.33 -38.71
C PRO A 137 -2.01 47.05 -37.21
N GLN A 138 -0.91 46.85 -36.47
CA GLN A 138 -0.94 46.73 -35.01
C GLN A 138 -1.37 48.03 -34.33
N MET A 139 -0.90 49.17 -34.85
CA MET A 139 -1.23 50.48 -34.27
C MET A 139 -2.71 50.84 -34.51
N LYS A 140 -3.30 50.43 -35.63
CA LYS A 140 -4.76 50.54 -35.85
C LYS A 140 -5.58 49.77 -34.81
N ALA A 141 -5.13 48.56 -34.44
CA ALA A 141 -5.79 47.79 -33.39
C ALA A 141 -5.68 48.46 -32.01
N VAL A 142 -4.51 49.05 -31.71
CA VAL A 142 -4.29 49.83 -30.47
C VAL A 142 -5.18 51.08 -30.43
N ILE A 143 -5.27 51.83 -31.52
CA ILE A 143 -6.15 53.00 -31.64
C ILE A 143 -7.62 52.61 -31.41
N GLN A 144 -8.08 51.50 -32.01
CA GLN A 144 -9.44 50.99 -31.78
C GLN A 144 -9.69 50.60 -30.33
N ARG A 145 -8.71 49.95 -29.68
CA ARG A 145 -8.80 49.62 -28.25
C ARG A 145 -8.92 50.88 -27.39
N PHE A 146 -8.13 51.91 -27.65
CA PHE A 146 -8.21 53.18 -26.93
C PHE A 146 -9.54 53.92 -27.15
N ILE A 147 -10.09 53.89 -28.37
CA ILE A 147 -11.41 54.49 -28.64
C ILE A 147 -12.48 53.78 -27.81
N ASN A 148 -12.47 52.44 -27.80
CA ASN A 148 -13.43 51.66 -27.03
C ASN A 148 -13.29 51.91 -25.52
N GLU A 149 -12.06 51.96 -25.01
CA GLU A 149 -11.79 52.33 -23.61
C GLU A 149 -12.33 53.74 -23.29
N THR A 150 -12.09 54.71 -24.17
CA THR A 150 -12.56 56.09 -23.99
C THR A 150 -14.10 56.18 -24.03
N LYS A 151 -14.77 55.40 -24.89
CA LYS A 151 -16.24 55.30 -24.91
C LYS A 151 -16.79 54.74 -23.60
N VAL A 152 -16.19 53.68 -23.08
CA VAL A 152 -16.58 53.09 -21.78
C VAL A 152 -16.37 54.10 -20.64
N LEU A 153 -15.25 54.83 -20.64
CA LEU A 153 -14.98 55.88 -19.64
C LEU A 153 -15.99 57.03 -19.73
N TYR A 154 -16.36 57.44 -20.94
CA TYR A 154 -17.39 58.46 -21.15
C TYR A 154 -18.75 58.00 -20.62
N GLU A 155 -19.18 56.78 -20.97
CA GLU A 155 -20.44 56.20 -20.47
C GLU A 155 -20.46 56.14 -18.94
N ASN A 156 -19.36 55.69 -18.32
CA ASN A 156 -19.24 55.64 -16.87
C ASN A 156 -19.29 57.04 -16.23
N SER A 157 -18.65 58.03 -16.84
CA SER A 157 -18.67 59.42 -16.38
C SER A 157 -20.06 60.03 -16.48
N MET A 158 -20.78 59.80 -17.59
CA MET A 158 -22.15 60.26 -17.78
C MET A 158 -23.13 59.58 -16.84
N LYS A 159 -23.01 58.26 -16.60
CA LYS A 159 -23.79 57.54 -15.57
C LYS A 159 -23.58 58.15 -14.19
N LYS A 160 -22.33 58.46 -13.85
CA LYS A 160 -21.98 59.08 -12.57
C LYS A 160 -22.57 60.49 -12.45
N SER A 161 -22.45 61.32 -13.48
CA SER A 161 -23.04 62.66 -13.51
C SER A 161 -24.57 62.60 -13.39
N GLN A 162 -25.23 61.69 -14.10
CA GLN A 162 -26.67 61.49 -14.01
C GLN A 162 -27.11 61.08 -12.60
N LEU A 163 -26.38 60.15 -11.96
CA LEU A 163 -26.63 59.77 -10.57
C LEU A 163 -26.48 60.96 -9.61
N GLN A 164 -25.46 61.80 -9.81
CA GLN A 164 -25.22 63.00 -9.00
C GLN A 164 -26.30 64.08 -9.16
N HIS A 165 -26.86 64.23 -10.36
CA HIS A 165 -27.91 65.22 -10.62
C HIS A 165 -29.31 64.76 -10.19
N VAL A 166 -29.57 63.44 -10.17
CA VAL A 166 -30.91 62.88 -9.91
C VAL A 166 -31.08 62.40 -8.46
N LEU A 167 -30.03 61.88 -7.83
CA LEU A 167 -30.08 61.31 -6.49
C LEU A 167 -29.17 62.07 -5.51
N VAL A 168 -29.65 62.22 -4.29
CA VAL A 168 -28.86 62.69 -3.15
C VAL A 168 -28.71 61.53 -2.18
N ALA A 169 -27.47 61.21 -1.80
CA ALA A 169 -27.22 60.12 -0.85
C ALA A 169 -27.80 60.48 0.54
N PRO A 170 -28.64 59.62 1.14
CA PRO A 170 -29.16 59.85 2.48
C PRO A 170 -28.05 59.66 3.53
N HIS A 171 -28.02 60.53 4.55
CA HIS A 171 -27.04 60.44 5.64
C HIS A 171 -27.37 59.29 6.60
N VAL A 172 -26.97 58.08 6.21
CA VAL A 172 -27.17 56.83 6.95
C VAL A 172 -25.84 56.07 7.01
N LYS A 173 -25.54 55.43 8.15
CA LYS A 173 -24.32 54.60 8.30
C LYS A 173 -24.19 53.63 7.14
N GLY A 174 -22.99 53.49 6.56
CA GLY A 174 -22.73 52.60 5.42
C GLY A 174 -23.06 53.15 4.02
N LEU A 175 -23.39 54.45 3.90
CA LEU A 175 -23.42 55.22 2.64
C LEU A 175 -22.48 56.45 2.71
N GLU A 176 -21.51 56.44 3.62
CA GLU A 176 -20.62 57.57 3.91
C GLU A 176 -19.68 57.91 2.74
N ASP A 177 -19.33 56.91 1.94
CA ASP A 177 -18.45 57.04 0.77
C ASP A 177 -19.21 57.29 -0.55
N GLU A 178 -20.55 57.39 -0.51
CA GLU A 178 -21.37 57.57 -1.71
C GLU A 178 -21.37 59.03 -2.17
N VAL A 179 -20.80 59.27 -3.36
CA VAL A 179 -20.57 60.60 -3.93
C VAL A 179 -21.80 61.16 -4.69
N ALA A 180 -23.01 60.70 -4.36
CA ALA A 180 -24.25 61.17 -5.00
C ALA A 180 -24.77 62.43 -4.30
N GLY A 181 -24.80 63.53 -5.04
CA GLY A 181 -25.17 64.87 -4.58
C GLY A 181 -24.76 65.91 -5.63
N PRO A 182 -25.08 67.20 -5.42
CA PRO A 182 -24.71 68.26 -6.36
C PRO A 182 -23.19 68.22 -6.63
N PRO A 183 -22.76 68.53 -7.87
CA PRO A 183 -21.34 68.54 -8.19
C PRO A 183 -20.61 69.42 -7.16
N PRO A 184 -19.39 69.02 -6.73
CA PRO A 184 -18.60 69.88 -5.86
C PRO A 184 -18.54 71.28 -6.49
N PRO A 185 -18.72 72.36 -5.72
CA PRO A 185 -18.68 73.70 -6.26
C PRO A 185 -17.39 73.87 -7.05
N GLU A 186 -17.46 74.52 -8.22
CA GLU A 186 -16.26 74.90 -8.95
C GLU A 186 -15.30 75.56 -7.96
N LEU A 187 -14.05 75.08 -7.93
CA LEU A 187 -13.01 75.59 -7.05
C LEU A 187 -12.57 76.97 -7.55
N VAL A 188 -13.43 77.98 -7.36
CA VAL A 188 -13.12 79.37 -7.71
C VAL A 188 -12.19 79.93 -6.64
N GLY A 189 -10.94 80.21 -7.02
CA GLY A 189 -9.94 80.82 -6.14
C GLY A 189 -8.69 79.99 -5.85
N PHE A 190 -8.39 78.94 -6.64
CA PHE A 190 -7.02 78.41 -6.65
C PHE A 190 -6.12 79.33 -7.47
N ASP A 191 -5.10 79.85 -6.80
CA ASP A 191 -3.98 80.51 -7.45
C ASP A 191 -3.07 79.43 -8.07
N PHE A 192 -3.03 79.36 -9.41
CA PHE A 192 -2.12 78.46 -10.13
C PHE A 192 -0.65 78.89 -10.03
N SER A 193 -0.32 79.96 -9.28
CA SER A 193 1.05 80.38 -8.96
C SER A 193 1.81 79.45 -7.98
N SER A 194 1.20 78.32 -7.59
CA SER A 194 1.73 77.39 -6.59
C SER A 194 3.12 76.81 -6.90
N SER A 195 3.92 76.64 -5.83
CA SER A 195 5.33 76.22 -5.79
C SER A 195 5.67 74.83 -6.34
N TRP A 196 4.70 74.04 -6.79
CA TRP A 196 4.94 72.69 -7.33
C TRP A 196 5.52 72.71 -8.74
N GLU A 197 5.31 73.77 -9.53
CA GLU A 197 5.90 73.85 -10.87
C GLU A 197 7.42 73.82 -10.77
N ASN A 198 7.99 74.56 -9.82
CA ASN A 198 9.41 74.50 -9.52
C ASN A 198 9.84 73.10 -9.08
N SER A 199 9.06 72.43 -8.22
CA SER A 199 9.36 71.05 -7.79
C SER A 199 9.30 70.06 -8.95
N PHE A 200 8.30 70.17 -9.84
CA PHE A 200 8.13 69.32 -11.01
C PHE A 200 9.24 69.57 -12.04
N GLN A 201 9.55 70.84 -12.33
CA GLN A 201 10.65 71.24 -13.20
C GLN A 201 11.97 70.71 -12.64
N SER A 202 12.23 70.90 -11.35
CA SER A 202 13.41 70.37 -10.65
C SER A 202 13.48 68.84 -10.70
N SER A 203 12.38 68.12 -10.46
CA SER A 203 12.35 66.66 -10.57
C SER A 203 12.56 66.18 -12.02
N ARG A 204 11.97 66.88 -13.01
CA ARG A 204 12.13 66.56 -14.43
C ARG A 204 13.56 66.81 -14.90
N ASP A 205 14.14 67.94 -14.50
CA ASP A 205 15.51 68.29 -14.84
C ASP A 205 16.49 67.33 -14.12
N ALA A 206 16.22 66.96 -12.86
CA ALA A 206 16.98 65.92 -12.16
C ALA A 206 16.90 64.55 -12.87
N ILE A 207 15.71 64.12 -13.31
CA ILE A 207 15.53 62.88 -14.10
C ILE A 207 16.33 62.95 -15.40
N LYS A 208 16.27 64.08 -16.11
CA LYS A 208 16.98 64.29 -17.38
C LYS A 208 18.50 64.29 -17.19
N GLU A 209 18.99 64.89 -16.11
CA GLU A 209 20.43 64.99 -15.80
C GLU A 209 21.03 63.69 -15.24
N HIS A 210 20.25 62.84 -14.56
CA HIS A 210 20.79 61.67 -13.85
C HIS A 210 20.42 60.31 -14.49
N LEU A 211 19.25 60.19 -15.13
CA LEU A 211 18.77 58.90 -15.67
C LEU A 211 19.11 58.68 -17.16
N TYR A 212 19.51 59.73 -17.89
CA TYR A 212 19.99 59.66 -19.28
C TYR A 212 19.10 58.88 -20.27
N ILE A 213 17.80 58.73 -19.98
CA ILE A 213 16.86 57.84 -20.71
C ILE A 213 16.77 58.15 -22.21
N VAL A 214 16.93 59.43 -22.58
CA VAL A 214 16.84 59.91 -23.97
C VAL A 214 18.21 60.02 -24.67
N HIS A 215 19.28 59.58 -24.03
CA HIS A 215 20.63 59.71 -24.59
C HIS A 215 20.81 58.79 -25.81
N PRO A 216 21.44 59.25 -26.91
CA PRO A 216 21.61 58.46 -28.13
C PRO A 216 22.31 57.11 -27.91
N THR A 217 23.28 57.07 -26.99
CA THR A 217 24.01 55.83 -26.65
C THR A 217 23.11 54.77 -26.01
N HIS A 218 22.23 55.14 -25.07
CA HIS A 218 21.25 54.22 -24.47
C HIS A 218 20.31 53.65 -25.52
N ARG A 219 19.90 54.47 -26.49
CA ARG A 219 19.09 54.03 -27.63
C ARG A 219 19.83 53.03 -28.51
N GLN A 220 21.11 53.27 -28.81
CA GLN A 220 21.93 52.33 -29.59
C GLN A 220 22.14 51.00 -28.87
N VAL A 221 22.40 51.04 -27.56
CA VAL A 221 22.49 49.84 -26.71
C VAL A 221 21.17 49.07 -26.72
N LEU A 222 20.04 49.75 -26.51
CA LEU A 222 18.72 49.12 -26.53
C LEU A 222 18.39 48.53 -27.91
N GLU A 223 18.72 49.21 -29.01
CA GLU A 223 18.53 48.70 -30.36
C GLU A 223 19.37 47.44 -30.63
N LEU A 224 20.62 47.42 -30.16
CA LEU A 224 21.48 46.23 -30.23
C LEU A 224 20.88 45.08 -29.41
N CYS A 225 20.52 45.32 -28.15
CA CYS A 225 19.88 44.32 -27.28
C CYS A 225 18.61 43.75 -27.91
N ASN A 226 17.74 44.60 -28.48
CA ASN A 226 16.52 44.13 -29.12
C ASN A 226 16.81 43.29 -30.38
N LYS A 227 17.82 43.67 -31.20
CA LYS A 227 18.19 42.87 -32.38
C LYS A 227 18.82 41.53 -32.01
N THR A 228 19.65 41.46 -30.97
CA THR A 228 20.43 40.25 -30.64
C THR A 228 19.77 39.37 -29.59
N LEU A 229 19.20 39.94 -28.53
CA LEU A 229 18.64 39.19 -27.41
C LEU A 229 17.15 38.86 -27.60
N SER A 230 16.35 39.72 -28.23
CA SER A 230 14.91 39.48 -28.43
C SER A 230 14.58 38.12 -29.09
N PRO A 231 15.26 37.68 -30.16
CA PRO A 231 14.99 36.38 -30.77
C PRO A 231 15.60 35.18 -30.01
N ARG A 232 16.35 35.42 -28.93
CA ARG A 232 17.06 34.37 -28.18
C ARG A 232 16.35 33.99 -26.89
N ILE A 233 16.58 32.76 -26.48
CA ILE A 233 16.22 32.18 -25.18
C ILE A 233 17.42 31.39 -24.67
N MET A 234 17.57 31.27 -23.36
CA MET A 234 18.71 30.59 -22.74
C MET A 234 18.77 29.10 -23.07
N VAL A 235 17.62 28.46 -23.29
CA VAL A 235 17.50 27.04 -23.63
C VAL A 235 16.53 26.89 -24.79
N ASP A 236 16.94 26.21 -25.86
CA ASP A 236 16.05 25.96 -27.01
C ASP A 236 15.17 24.72 -26.79
N PHE A 237 14.00 24.94 -26.21
CA PHE A 237 13.08 23.84 -25.91
C PHE A 237 12.38 23.22 -27.12
N LYS A 238 12.44 23.82 -28.32
CA LYS A 238 11.73 23.30 -29.49
C LYS A 238 12.18 21.90 -29.89
N ARG A 239 13.41 21.54 -29.53
CA ARG A 239 14.04 20.26 -29.86
C ARG A 239 13.81 19.19 -28.80
N ILE A 240 13.29 19.55 -27.62
CA ILE A 240 13.23 18.62 -26.49
C ILE A 240 12.35 17.40 -26.78
N ARG A 241 11.20 17.60 -27.43
CA ARG A 241 10.29 16.54 -27.86
C ARG A 241 10.95 15.56 -28.84
N SER A 242 11.78 16.08 -29.75
CA SER A 242 12.45 15.26 -30.78
C SER A 242 13.51 14.31 -30.22
N LEU A 243 13.91 14.49 -28.95
CA LEU A 243 14.84 13.59 -28.27
C LEU A 243 14.16 12.33 -27.71
N GLY A 244 12.83 12.25 -27.77
CA GLY A 244 12.05 11.14 -27.23
C GLY A 244 11.91 11.20 -25.70
N ALA A 245 11.72 10.04 -25.08
CA ALA A 245 11.57 9.91 -23.64
C ALA A 245 12.93 10.06 -22.92
N LEU A 246 13.03 11.10 -22.10
CA LEU A 246 14.26 11.50 -21.40
C LEU A 246 14.19 11.09 -19.93
N ASP A 247 15.29 10.58 -19.38
CA ASP A 247 15.46 10.55 -17.93
C ASP A 247 15.94 11.91 -17.40
N PHE A 248 15.99 12.06 -16.07
CA PHE A 248 16.43 13.31 -15.46
C PHE A 248 17.90 13.67 -15.78
N PRO A 249 18.89 12.75 -15.71
CA PRO A 249 20.25 13.04 -16.13
C PRO A 249 20.38 13.60 -17.56
N HIS A 250 19.64 13.05 -18.52
CA HIS A 250 19.65 13.51 -19.91
C HIS A 250 19.00 14.90 -20.05
N LEU A 251 17.87 15.15 -19.39
CA LEU A 251 17.25 16.48 -19.34
C LEU A 251 18.21 17.52 -18.77
N ARG A 252 18.88 17.19 -17.66
CA ARG A 252 19.87 18.05 -17.02
C ARG A 252 21.05 18.36 -17.95
N ALA A 253 21.59 17.36 -18.62
CA ALA A 253 22.70 17.55 -19.56
C ALA A 253 22.29 18.43 -20.76
N PHE A 254 21.06 18.27 -21.27
CA PHE A 254 20.52 19.10 -22.34
C PHE A 254 20.44 20.58 -21.93
N VAL A 255 19.84 20.85 -20.76
CA VAL A 255 19.68 22.22 -20.24
C VAL A 255 21.04 22.87 -19.98
N ILE A 256 21.97 22.16 -19.35
CA ILE A 256 23.31 22.70 -19.03
C ILE A 256 24.07 23.05 -20.31
N ARG A 257 24.07 22.18 -21.32
CA ARG A 257 24.78 22.40 -22.58
C ARG A 257 24.28 23.63 -23.32
N ASP A 258 22.96 23.82 -23.37
CA ASP A 258 22.35 24.96 -24.07
C ASP A 258 22.59 26.27 -23.31
N ILE A 259 22.56 26.22 -21.97
CA ILE A 259 22.94 27.35 -21.11
C ILE A 259 24.40 27.73 -21.36
N GLU A 260 25.35 26.78 -21.29
CA GLU A 260 26.78 27.02 -21.51
C GLU A 260 27.06 27.62 -22.90
N ARG A 261 26.41 27.12 -23.94
CA ARG A 261 26.53 27.67 -25.30
C ARG A 261 26.07 29.14 -25.38
N ASN A 262 24.98 29.49 -24.71
CA ASN A 262 24.46 30.86 -24.70
C ASN A 262 25.27 31.77 -23.77
N GLU A 263 25.75 31.23 -22.66
CA GLU A 263 26.73 31.84 -21.77
C GLU A 263 27.98 32.26 -22.58
N ASP A 264 28.61 31.35 -23.32
CA ASP A 264 29.79 31.64 -24.16
C ASP A 264 29.50 32.72 -25.21
N TYR A 265 28.32 32.70 -25.82
CA TYR A 265 27.92 33.76 -26.75
C TYR A 265 27.78 35.12 -26.07
N LEU A 266 27.19 35.16 -24.87
CA LEU A 266 27.01 36.39 -24.09
C LEU A 266 28.35 37.01 -23.70
N SER A 267 29.31 36.20 -23.25
CA SER A 267 30.64 36.68 -22.84
C SER A 267 31.58 36.99 -24.00
N ALA A 268 31.69 36.09 -24.98
CA ALA A 268 32.72 36.19 -26.01
C ALA A 268 32.29 37.07 -27.20
N SER A 269 31.00 37.22 -27.45
CA SER A 269 30.48 37.95 -28.62
C SER A 269 29.61 39.14 -28.25
N TRP A 270 28.53 38.93 -27.49
CA TRP A 270 27.52 39.96 -27.28
C TRP A 270 27.99 41.10 -26.37
N PHE A 271 28.60 40.79 -25.22
CA PHE A 271 29.07 41.83 -24.30
C PHE A 271 30.20 42.69 -24.90
N PRO A 272 31.21 42.12 -25.60
CA PRO A 272 32.19 42.92 -26.34
C PRO A 272 31.56 43.86 -27.39
N LEU A 273 30.51 43.44 -28.09
CA LEU A 273 29.78 44.30 -29.04
C LEU A 273 29.12 45.49 -28.35
N ILE A 274 28.58 45.31 -27.14
CA ILE A 274 28.04 46.41 -26.31
C ILE A 274 29.18 47.37 -25.95
N CYS A 275 30.33 46.85 -25.50
CA CYS A 275 31.48 47.65 -25.13
C CYS A 275 32.07 48.44 -26.32
N GLN A 276 32.04 47.89 -27.54
CA GLN A 276 32.49 48.57 -28.76
C GLN A 276 31.72 49.86 -29.06
N ILE A 277 30.44 49.96 -28.69
CA ILE A 277 29.63 51.20 -28.85
C ILE A 277 30.30 52.37 -28.09
N PHE A 278 30.92 52.07 -26.94
CA PHE A 278 31.60 53.06 -26.09
C PHE A 278 33.03 53.34 -26.55
N GLN A 279 33.64 52.46 -27.33
CA GLN A 279 34.98 52.65 -27.90
C GLN A 279 34.95 53.41 -29.24
N THR A 280 33.87 53.29 -30.01
CA THR A 280 33.71 53.92 -31.34
C THR A 280 32.97 55.27 -31.32
N GLY A 281 32.20 55.55 -30.27
CA GLY A 281 31.45 56.80 -30.14
C GLY A 281 32.17 57.84 -29.29
N GLN A 282 32.27 59.07 -29.79
CA GLN A 282 32.45 60.23 -28.91
C GLN A 282 31.24 60.29 -27.97
N ILE A 283 31.45 60.12 -26.67
CA ILE A 283 30.42 60.37 -25.64
C ILE A 283 30.15 61.89 -25.65
N GLN A 284 29.36 62.36 -26.61
CA GLN A 284 29.09 63.78 -26.81
C GLN A 284 28.07 64.28 -25.77
N GLY A 285 28.45 65.31 -25.02
CA GLY A 285 27.52 66.02 -24.12
C GLY A 285 27.56 65.58 -22.65
N ILE A 286 28.43 64.64 -22.25
CA ILE A 286 28.65 64.33 -20.83
C ILE A 286 29.73 65.25 -20.30
N THR A 287 29.36 66.09 -19.32
CA THR A 287 30.29 66.99 -18.64
C THR A 287 31.31 66.18 -17.85
N THR A 288 32.57 66.60 -17.87
CA THR A 288 33.80 65.95 -17.36
C THR A 288 33.85 65.66 -15.84
N THR A 289 32.75 65.76 -15.09
CA THR A 289 32.76 65.45 -13.65
C THR A 289 32.60 63.95 -13.39
N PRO A 290 33.39 63.35 -12.47
CA PRO A 290 33.34 61.91 -12.16
C PRO A 290 31.94 61.41 -11.77
N GLU A 291 31.16 62.23 -11.06
CA GLU A 291 29.80 61.90 -10.60
C GLU A 291 28.82 61.71 -11.77
N LYS A 292 28.86 62.58 -12.78
CA LYS A 292 27.99 62.50 -13.95
C LYS A 292 28.34 61.32 -14.84
N THR A 293 29.64 61.04 -14.99
CA THR A 293 30.16 59.85 -15.69
C THR A 293 29.72 58.56 -15.00
N ASN A 294 29.81 58.49 -13.67
CA ASN A 294 29.34 57.33 -12.91
C ASN A 294 27.81 57.16 -13.02
N SER A 295 27.03 58.24 -12.93
CA SER A 295 25.57 58.18 -13.12
C SER A 295 25.20 57.69 -14.52
N PHE A 296 25.94 58.12 -15.55
CA PHE A 296 25.77 57.65 -16.92
C PHE A 296 26.03 56.15 -17.05
N TYR A 297 27.21 55.66 -16.64
CA TYR A 297 27.51 54.23 -16.72
C TYR A 297 26.57 53.38 -15.85
N ASN A 298 26.16 53.86 -14.67
CA ASN A 298 25.18 53.18 -13.83
C ASN A 298 23.82 53.04 -14.53
N SER A 299 23.36 54.08 -15.23
CA SER A 299 22.10 54.01 -15.98
C SER A 299 22.16 53.01 -17.15
N ILE A 300 23.32 52.85 -17.80
CA ILE A 300 23.52 51.87 -18.87
C ILE A 300 23.66 50.46 -18.31
N ASN A 301 24.45 50.29 -17.25
CA ASN A 301 24.55 49.03 -16.52
C ASN A 301 23.15 48.57 -16.10
N THR A 302 22.30 49.47 -15.59
CA THR A 302 20.89 49.17 -15.26
C THR A 302 20.09 48.76 -16.50
N LEU A 303 20.25 49.44 -17.63
CA LEU A 303 19.58 49.08 -18.89
C LEU A 303 19.98 47.67 -19.37
N VAL A 304 21.28 47.39 -19.43
CA VAL A 304 21.83 46.08 -19.84
C VAL A 304 21.38 44.99 -18.87
N SER A 305 21.42 45.27 -17.57
CA SER A 305 20.89 44.38 -16.53
C SER A 305 19.42 44.04 -16.75
N ASN A 306 18.58 45.02 -17.06
CA ASN A 306 17.16 44.79 -17.32
C ASN A 306 16.94 43.95 -18.58
N GLN A 307 17.72 44.15 -19.64
CA GLN A 307 17.63 43.34 -20.86
C GLN A 307 18.06 41.89 -20.63
N LEU A 308 19.07 41.65 -19.79
CA LEU A 308 19.45 40.30 -19.39
C LEU A 308 18.41 39.66 -18.48
N ARG A 309 17.82 40.40 -17.52
CA ARG A 309 16.68 39.91 -16.72
C ARG A 309 15.50 39.51 -17.61
N GLU A 310 15.14 40.34 -18.59
CA GLU A 310 14.05 40.05 -19.54
C GLU A 310 14.32 38.77 -20.35
N LEU A 311 15.57 38.52 -20.77
CA LEU A 311 15.96 37.27 -21.42
C LEU A 311 15.73 36.05 -20.52
N LEU A 312 16.12 36.16 -19.23
CA LEU A 312 15.95 35.09 -18.26
C LEU A 312 14.46 34.84 -17.94
N GLU A 313 13.69 35.90 -17.70
CA GLU A 313 12.23 35.81 -17.47
C GLU A 313 11.53 35.17 -18.66
N ARG A 314 11.81 35.63 -19.89
CA ARG A 314 11.24 35.03 -21.11
C ARG A 314 11.63 33.57 -21.27
N SER A 315 12.84 33.18 -20.88
CA SER A 315 13.29 31.78 -20.94
C SER A 315 12.53 30.90 -19.94
N ILE A 316 12.27 31.40 -18.74
CA ILE A 316 11.46 30.71 -17.72
C ILE A 316 9.98 30.64 -18.14
N ASP A 317 9.42 31.73 -18.67
CA ASP A 317 8.05 31.76 -19.17
C ASP A 317 7.88 30.79 -20.35
N THR A 318 8.88 30.72 -21.24
CA THR A 318 8.91 29.75 -22.34
C THR A 318 8.89 28.32 -21.78
N TRP A 319 9.74 28.01 -20.80
CA TRP A 319 9.72 26.69 -20.12
C TRP A 319 8.35 26.36 -19.54
N CYS A 320 7.75 27.28 -18.79
CA CYS A 320 6.44 27.07 -18.16
C CYS A 320 5.31 26.93 -19.20
N SER A 321 5.40 27.64 -20.33
CA SER A 321 4.40 27.60 -21.39
C SER A 321 4.33 26.26 -22.12
N LEU A 322 5.43 25.49 -22.15
CA LEU A 322 5.46 24.15 -22.77
C LEU A 322 4.54 23.16 -22.08
N PHE A 323 4.26 23.38 -20.78
CA PHE A 323 3.40 22.50 -19.99
C PHE A 323 1.92 22.85 -20.13
N ASN A 324 1.57 23.85 -20.95
CA ASN A 324 0.18 24.25 -21.17
C ASN A 324 -0.60 23.11 -21.85
N PRO A 325 -1.70 22.60 -21.26
CA PRO A 325 -2.46 21.49 -21.81
C PRO A 325 -3.02 21.72 -23.22
N LYS A 326 -3.14 22.99 -23.65
CA LYS A 326 -3.68 23.38 -24.96
C LYS A 326 -2.68 23.22 -26.12
N ASP A 327 -1.38 23.14 -25.83
CA ASP A 327 -0.32 23.06 -26.84
C ASP A 327 0.74 22.03 -26.39
N GLN A 328 0.65 20.83 -26.95
CA GLN A 328 1.46 19.67 -26.52
C GLN A 328 2.59 19.34 -27.51
N ASP A 329 2.72 20.08 -28.61
CA ASP A 329 3.64 19.75 -29.71
C ASP A 329 5.11 19.74 -29.26
N TYR A 330 5.43 20.55 -28.24
CA TYR A 330 6.78 20.71 -27.69
C TYR A 330 6.91 20.20 -26.24
N LEU A 331 5.88 19.56 -25.70
CA LEU A 331 5.88 19.04 -24.32
C LEU A 331 6.92 17.90 -24.19
N PRO A 332 7.90 17.98 -23.27
CA PRO A 332 8.87 16.90 -23.10
C PRO A 332 8.20 15.59 -22.67
N ILE A 333 8.78 14.44 -23.05
CA ILE A 333 8.42 13.14 -22.47
C ILE A 333 9.49 12.80 -21.44
N ILE A 334 9.10 12.63 -20.18
CA ILE A 334 10.03 12.27 -19.11
C ILE A 334 9.73 10.85 -18.64
N LYS A 335 10.77 10.03 -18.54
CA LYS A 335 10.68 8.65 -18.04
C LYS A 335 10.48 8.64 -16.54
N ILE A 336 9.55 7.79 -16.09
CA ILE A 336 9.30 7.51 -14.69
C ILE A 336 9.13 5.99 -14.55
N ASP A 337 9.78 5.40 -13.55
CA ASP A 337 9.65 3.98 -13.29
C ASP A 337 8.52 3.75 -12.28
N ILE A 338 7.82 2.62 -12.42
CA ILE A 338 6.90 2.12 -11.39
C ILE A 338 7.64 0.99 -10.69
N ILE A 339 7.82 1.13 -9.38
CA ILE A 339 8.66 0.24 -8.58
C ILE A 339 7.90 -0.25 -7.34
N LEU A 340 8.40 -1.35 -6.76
CA LEU A 340 8.03 -1.75 -5.41
C LEU A 340 9.00 -1.07 -4.44
N ASN A 341 8.47 -0.17 -3.62
CA ASN A 341 9.21 0.43 -2.53
C ASN A 341 9.14 -0.48 -1.33
N ASP A 342 10.26 -1.15 -1.03
CA ASP A 342 10.48 -1.90 0.20
C ASP A 342 11.00 -0.93 1.26
N ASP A 343 10.09 -0.27 1.97
CA ASP A 343 10.47 0.51 3.16
C ASP A 343 10.54 -0.44 4.36
N ASP A 344 11.72 -0.59 4.99
CA ASP A 344 11.96 -1.47 6.16
C ASP A 344 10.99 -1.26 7.35
N LEU A 345 10.21 -0.16 7.34
CA LEU A 345 9.27 0.24 8.38
C LEU A 345 7.78 0.04 8.00
N THR A 346 7.47 -0.19 6.72
CA THR A 346 6.09 -0.34 6.20
C THR A 346 5.98 -1.49 5.20
N MET A 347 4.76 -1.90 4.86
CA MET A 347 4.57 -2.92 3.83
C MET A 347 5.05 -2.42 2.47
N SER A 348 5.60 -3.32 1.65
CA SER A 348 6.00 -3.03 0.27
C SER A 348 4.84 -2.38 -0.49
N LYS A 349 5.10 -1.24 -1.14
CA LYS A 349 4.07 -0.47 -1.85
C LYS A 349 4.49 -0.19 -3.29
N ILE A 350 3.54 -0.25 -4.21
CA ILE A 350 3.73 0.18 -5.59
C ILE A 350 3.74 1.72 -5.64
N ASP A 351 4.82 2.33 -6.10
CA ASP A 351 4.89 3.80 -6.25
C ASP A 351 5.73 4.20 -7.47
N PHE A 352 5.68 5.49 -7.81
CA PHE A 352 6.52 6.08 -8.84
C PHE A 352 7.93 6.36 -8.34
N GLN A 353 8.91 6.17 -9.22
CA GLN A 353 10.28 6.61 -9.02
C GLN A 353 10.76 7.43 -10.23
N PRO A 354 11.10 8.72 -10.05
CA PRO A 354 10.98 9.51 -8.82
C PRO A 354 9.52 9.76 -8.40
N ILE A 355 9.27 9.93 -7.10
CA ILE A 355 7.96 10.39 -6.60
C ILE A 355 7.62 11.78 -7.13
N MET A 356 6.34 12.15 -7.15
CA MET A 356 5.91 13.41 -7.77
C MET A 356 6.60 14.66 -7.19
N SER A 357 6.88 14.70 -5.88
CA SER A 357 7.61 15.83 -5.28
C SER A 357 9.02 15.98 -5.86
N ASP A 358 9.69 14.86 -6.10
CA ASP A 358 11.02 14.83 -6.68
C ASP A 358 10.98 15.17 -8.16
N PHE A 359 9.96 14.72 -8.88
CA PHE A 359 9.69 15.14 -10.24
C PHE A 359 9.46 16.66 -10.35
N VAL A 360 8.68 17.25 -9.42
CA VAL A 360 8.51 18.71 -9.36
C VAL A 360 9.85 19.39 -9.09
N ASN A 361 10.69 18.86 -8.20
CA ASN A 361 12.02 19.39 -7.93
C ASN A 361 12.93 19.33 -9.17
N VAL A 362 12.80 18.29 -9.99
CA VAL A 362 13.47 18.16 -11.30
C VAL A 362 13.07 19.29 -12.25
N LEU A 363 11.78 19.63 -12.33
CA LEU A 363 11.32 20.74 -13.18
C LEU A 363 11.76 22.10 -12.62
N ARG A 364 11.73 22.27 -11.29
CA ARG A 364 12.21 23.49 -10.60
C ARG A 364 13.69 23.71 -10.81
N TYR A 365 14.49 22.64 -10.84
CA TYR A 365 15.92 22.70 -11.13
C TYR A 365 16.22 23.40 -12.47
N VAL A 366 15.40 23.20 -13.50
CA VAL A 366 15.58 23.88 -14.80
C VAL A 366 15.42 25.39 -14.65
N VAL A 367 14.40 25.83 -13.91
CA VAL A 367 14.15 27.26 -13.61
C VAL A 367 15.31 27.84 -12.79
N ASP A 368 15.78 27.15 -11.75
CA ASP A 368 16.94 27.56 -10.96
C ASP A 368 18.19 27.71 -11.83
N LYS A 369 18.44 26.77 -12.76
CA LYS A 369 19.60 26.83 -13.65
C LYS A 369 19.52 27.97 -14.64
N ILE A 370 18.34 28.29 -15.17
CA ILE A 370 18.16 29.46 -16.01
C ILE A 370 18.37 30.73 -15.18
N ALA A 371 17.73 30.86 -14.01
CA ALA A 371 17.84 32.04 -13.16
C ALA A 371 19.28 32.31 -12.68
N LEU A 372 20.07 31.26 -12.44
CA LEU A 372 21.46 31.36 -11.98
C LEU A 372 22.50 31.35 -13.11
N SER A 373 22.11 31.30 -14.38
CA SER A 373 23.06 31.24 -15.51
C SER A 373 24.00 32.45 -15.61
N ILE A 374 23.52 33.67 -15.30
CA ILE A 374 24.32 34.90 -15.45
C ILE A 374 24.93 35.38 -14.11
N ASN A 375 24.29 35.13 -12.96
CA ASN A 375 24.79 35.57 -11.64
C ASN A 375 25.09 34.45 -10.65
N GLY A 376 25.12 33.20 -11.13
CA GLY A 376 25.42 32.06 -10.30
C GLY A 376 26.88 32.02 -9.83
N PRO A 377 27.17 31.29 -8.75
CA PRO A 377 28.54 30.96 -8.37
C PRO A 377 29.21 30.17 -9.50
N ASN A 378 30.45 30.54 -9.87
CA ASN A 378 31.23 29.95 -10.98
C ASN A 378 30.59 30.07 -12.37
N ARG A 379 29.71 31.05 -12.59
CA ARG A 379 29.11 31.36 -13.89
C ARG A 379 29.66 32.66 -14.48
N ILE A 380 29.23 32.98 -15.70
CA ILE A 380 29.71 34.16 -16.45
C ILE A 380 29.31 35.44 -15.74
N ARG A 381 30.30 36.09 -15.12
CA ARG A 381 30.14 37.44 -14.58
C ARG A 381 30.24 38.44 -15.71
N VAL A 382 29.10 38.95 -16.16
CA VAL A 382 29.10 40.08 -17.09
C VAL A 382 29.56 41.31 -16.31
N ALA A 383 30.76 41.81 -16.62
CA ALA A 383 31.33 42.99 -15.97
C ALA A 383 30.46 44.23 -16.23
N THR A 384 30.55 45.23 -15.37
CA THR A 384 30.01 46.56 -15.67
C THR A 384 30.83 47.19 -16.80
N ILE A 385 30.17 47.99 -17.65
CA ILE A 385 30.82 48.57 -18.84
C ILE A 385 32.03 49.42 -18.45
N GLN A 386 31.92 50.17 -17.35
CA GLN A 386 33.01 51.00 -16.83
C GLN A 386 34.21 50.16 -16.35
N SER A 387 33.96 49.03 -15.70
CA SER A 387 34.98 48.10 -15.20
C SER A 387 35.73 47.45 -16.39
N PHE A 388 34.98 46.94 -17.39
CA PHE A 388 35.54 46.36 -18.61
C PHE A 388 36.38 47.36 -19.42
N LEU A 389 35.91 48.60 -19.57
CA LEU A 389 36.66 49.66 -20.27
C LEU A 389 37.95 50.06 -19.55
N ASN A 390 37.99 49.92 -18.22
CA ASN A 390 39.16 50.20 -17.39
C ASN A 390 40.12 49.00 -17.28
N GLY A 391 39.76 47.83 -17.81
CA GLY A 391 40.55 46.60 -17.68
C GLY A 391 40.44 45.90 -16.32
N ASP A 392 39.49 46.31 -15.48
CA ASP A 392 39.18 45.69 -14.20
C ASP A 392 37.90 44.86 -14.36
N ASP A 393 37.91 43.53 -14.18
CA ASP A 393 36.68 42.70 -14.34
C ASP A 393 35.99 42.39 -12.99
N ASN A 394 36.28 43.17 -11.95
CA ASN A 394 35.88 42.84 -10.57
C ASN A 394 34.41 43.18 -10.23
N ILE A 395 33.78 44.10 -10.95
CA ILE A 395 32.40 44.57 -10.66
C ILE A 395 31.44 44.01 -11.70
N ALA A 396 30.57 43.08 -11.29
CA ALA A 396 29.58 42.43 -12.15
C ALA A 396 28.21 43.16 -12.16
N LEU A 397 27.47 43.01 -13.25
CA LEU A 397 26.09 43.48 -13.39
C LEU A 397 25.14 42.66 -12.51
N ASP A 398 24.25 43.34 -11.79
CA ASP A 398 23.14 42.65 -11.12
C ASP A 398 22.02 42.35 -12.12
N THR A 399 21.79 41.06 -12.35
CA THR A 399 20.75 40.48 -13.21
C THR A 399 19.89 39.47 -12.46
N ARG A 400 19.93 39.50 -11.11
CA ARG A 400 19.10 38.63 -10.28
C ARG A 400 17.63 38.86 -10.59
N LEU A 401 16.90 37.77 -10.75
CA LEU A 401 15.45 37.79 -10.90
C LEU A 401 14.76 38.02 -9.56
N SER A 402 13.56 38.61 -9.62
CA SER A 402 12.71 38.73 -8.44
C SER A 402 12.23 37.36 -8.00
N GLN A 403 12.26 37.10 -6.69
CA GLN A 403 11.75 35.85 -6.11
C GLN A 403 10.29 35.60 -6.51
N THR A 404 9.49 36.65 -6.65
CA THR A 404 8.10 36.56 -7.09
C THR A 404 7.91 35.95 -8.49
N VAL A 405 8.89 36.10 -9.39
CA VAL A 405 8.86 35.50 -10.73
C VAL A 405 9.16 34.01 -10.63
N ILE A 406 10.16 33.65 -9.83
CA ILE A 406 10.57 32.26 -9.60
C ILE A 406 9.43 31.48 -8.91
N ASP A 407 8.85 32.05 -7.84
CA ASP A 407 7.76 31.43 -7.10
C ASP A 407 6.50 31.23 -7.97
N ARG A 408 6.23 32.17 -8.89
CA ARG A 408 5.14 32.03 -9.86
C ARG A 408 5.38 30.86 -10.81
N ALA A 409 6.59 30.74 -11.35
CA ALA A 409 6.98 29.62 -12.21
C ALA A 409 6.88 28.28 -11.46
N TYR A 410 7.33 28.23 -10.20
CA TYR A 410 7.22 27.04 -9.36
C TYR A 410 5.79 26.62 -9.12
N LYS A 411 4.93 27.56 -8.74
CA LYS A 411 3.51 27.28 -8.54
C LYS A 411 2.87 26.76 -9.83
N GLN A 412 3.12 27.42 -10.96
CA GLN A 412 2.57 27.01 -12.25
C GLN A 412 3.04 25.60 -12.64
N LEU A 413 4.33 25.28 -12.51
CA LEU A 413 4.85 23.94 -12.81
C LEU A 413 4.29 22.88 -11.87
N THR A 414 4.12 23.18 -10.58
CA THR A 414 3.51 22.26 -9.61
C THR A 414 2.05 21.97 -9.97
N ASP A 415 1.24 23.00 -10.24
CA ASP A 415 -0.18 22.84 -10.59
C ASP A 415 -0.36 22.04 -11.90
N LEU A 416 0.49 22.28 -12.90
CA LEU A 416 0.47 21.55 -14.18
C LEU A 416 0.96 20.11 -14.03
N THR A 417 1.97 19.87 -13.21
CA THR A 417 2.45 18.50 -12.92
C THR A 417 1.34 17.68 -12.27
N GLU A 418 0.64 18.25 -11.28
CA GLU A 418 -0.49 17.58 -10.62
C GLU A 418 -1.58 17.18 -11.63
N TYR A 419 -1.87 18.03 -12.61
CA TYR A 419 -2.79 17.73 -13.70
C TYR A 419 -2.33 16.53 -14.55
N TYR A 420 -1.08 16.52 -15.02
CA TYR A 420 -0.56 15.42 -15.86
C TYR A 420 -0.38 14.10 -15.10
N PHE A 421 -0.21 14.12 -13.78
CA PHE A 421 -0.11 12.91 -12.96
C PHE A 421 -1.47 12.24 -12.69
N GLN A 422 -2.61 12.85 -13.05
CA GLN A 422 -3.93 12.25 -12.80
C GLN A 422 -4.12 10.91 -13.50
N GLU A 423 -3.78 10.82 -14.80
CA GLU A 423 -3.91 9.57 -15.57
C GLU A 423 -2.87 8.50 -15.14
N PRO A 424 -1.58 8.82 -14.99
CA PRO A 424 -0.62 7.87 -14.41
C PRO A 424 -1.04 7.36 -13.03
N ARG A 425 -1.59 8.20 -12.14
CA ARG A 425 -2.08 7.73 -10.84
C ARG A 425 -3.24 6.75 -10.96
N GLN A 426 -4.07 6.85 -11.99
CA GLN A 426 -5.10 5.83 -12.26
C GLN A 426 -4.48 4.51 -12.71
N LEU A 427 -3.40 4.56 -13.52
CA LEU A 427 -2.63 3.36 -13.86
C LEU A 427 -2.01 2.73 -12.61
N LEU A 428 -1.36 3.52 -11.75
CA LEU A 428 -0.80 3.06 -10.48
C LEU A 428 -1.88 2.39 -9.62
N LYS A 429 -3.04 3.05 -9.48
CA LYS A 429 -4.17 2.50 -8.74
C LYS A 429 -4.69 1.19 -9.35
N ALA A 430 -4.71 1.06 -10.67
CA ALA A 430 -5.10 -0.19 -11.32
C ALA A 430 -4.12 -1.33 -11.02
N TYR A 431 -2.82 -1.05 -10.87
CA TYR A 431 -1.84 -2.03 -10.37
C TYR A 431 -2.08 -2.36 -8.90
N GLU A 432 -2.32 -1.36 -8.05
CA GLU A 432 -2.63 -1.57 -6.63
C GLU A 432 -3.89 -2.44 -6.47
N ASP A 433 -5.01 -2.07 -7.10
CA ASP A 433 -6.28 -2.79 -7.01
C ASP A 433 -6.15 -4.25 -7.50
N LYS A 434 -5.30 -4.51 -8.49
CA LYS A 434 -5.10 -5.86 -9.06
C LYS A 434 -4.10 -6.72 -8.30
N TYR A 435 -3.03 -6.16 -7.75
CA TYR A 435 -1.86 -6.94 -7.33
C TYR A 435 -1.37 -6.64 -5.91
N ASN A 436 -1.89 -5.61 -5.24
CA ASN A 436 -1.40 -5.24 -3.91
C ASN A 436 -1.55 -6.37 -2.88
N TYR A 437 -2.57 -7.24 -3.03
CA TYR A 437 -2.77 -8.41 -2.17
C TYR A 437 -1.58 -9.40 -2.16
N LEU A 438 -0.74 -9.37 -3.20
CA LEU A 438 0.47 -10.21 -3.29
C LEU A 438 1.59 -9.74 -2.36
N ILE A 439 1.61 -8.44 -2.03
CA ILE A 439 2.70 -7.77 -1.31
C ILE A 439 2.28 -7.19 0.04
N ASP A 440 0.98 -6.98 0.27
CA ASP A 440 0.41 -6.46 1.52
C ASP A 440 0.16 -7.53 2.60
N GLY A 441 0.70 -8.74 2.39
CA GLY A 441 0.61 -9.84 3.34
C GLY A 441 -0.70 -10.64 3.29
N GLN A 442 -1.72 -10.22 2.52
CA GLN A 442 -2.96 -11.00 2.38
C GLN A 442 -2.70 -12.37 1.74
N ALA A 443 -1.99 -12.41 0.60
CA ALA A 443 -1.64 -13.66 -0.06
C ALA A 443 -0.76 -14.56 0.82
N GLN A 444 0.14 -13.97 1.61
CA GLN A 444 0.96 -14.71 2.57
C GLN A 444 0.08 -15.38 3.63
N ALA A 445 -0.87 -14.65 4.21
CA ALA A 445 -1.80 -15.18 5.20
C ALA A 445 -2.71 -16.27 4.61
N ASP A 446 -3.17 -16.10 3.37
CA ASP A 446 -3.98 -17.10 2.67
C ASP A 446 -3.19 -18.39 2.40
N VAL A 447 -1.93 -18.28 1.96
CA VAL A 447 -1.02 -19.42 1.75
C VAL A 447 -0.71 -20.14 3.06
N GLU A 448 -0.44 -19.39 4.13
CA GLU A 448 -0.21 -19.97 5.45
C GLU A 448 -1.44 -20.70 5.96
N LYS A 449 -2.62 -20.08 5.82
CA LYS A 449 -3.89 -20.71 6.19
C LYS A 449 -4.13 -22.00 5.38
N PHE A 450 -3.95 -21.95 4.06
CA PHE A 450 -4.06 -23.13 3.19
C PHE A 450 -3.11 -24.25 3.67
N ASN A 451 -1.84 -23.93 3.95
CA ASN A 451 -0.88 -24.92 4.45
C ASN A 451 -1.21 -25.50 5.85
N THR A 452 -2.03 -24.82 6.66
CA THR A 452 -2.50 -25.36 7.95
C THR A 452 -3.70 -26.29 7.81
N GLU A 453 -4.44 -26.19 6.71
CA GLU A 453 -5.59 -27.02 6.40
C GLU A 453 -5.16 -28.30 5.65
N ASN A 454 -6.00 -29.34 5.69
CA ASN A 454 -5.73 -30.57 4.95
C ASN A 454 -6.27 -30.45 3.52
N HIS A 455 -5.38 -30.40 2.55
CA HIS A 455 -5.72 -30.33 1.13
C HIS A 455 -5.21 -31.53 0.34
N THR A 456 -5.94 -31.85 -0.72
CA THR A 456 -5.58 -32.90 -1.68
C THR A 456 -4.51 -32.41 -2.65
N PHE A 457 -3.77 -33.33 -3.26
CA PHE A 457 -2.78 -33.01 -4.29
C PHE A 457 -3.36 -32.14 -5.42
N ASP A 458 -4.57 -32.48 -5.89
CA ASP A 458 -5.24 -31.75 -6.98
C ASP A 458 -5.60 -30.30 -6.58
N GLU A 459 -5.88 -30.05 -5.30
CA GLU A 459 -6.12 -28.69 -4.79
C GLU A 459 -4.83 -27.86 -4.74
N TYR A 460 -3.71 -28.46 -4.34
CA TYR A 460 -2.40 -27.81 -4.43
C TYR A 460 -2.06 -27.45 -5.89
N THR A 461 -2.27 -28.37 -6.83
CA THR A 461 -2.05 -28.13 -8.27
C THR A 461 -2.87 -26.95 -8.78
N ARG A 462 -4.15 -26.83 -8.39
CA ARG A 462 -4.99 -25.69 -8.77
C ARG A 462 -4.47 -24.36 -8.23
N GLU A 463 -4.01 -24.33 -6.97
CA GLU A 463 -3.41 -23.10 -6.42
C GLU A 463 -2.08 -22.76 -7.11
N PHE A 464 -1.26 -23.75 -7.51
CA PHE A 464 -0.08 -23.49 -8.32
C PHE A 464 -0.42 -22.89 -9.68
N GLU A 465 -1.42 -23.44 -10.36
CA GLU A 465 -1.93 -22.93 -11.63
C GLU A 465 -2.47 -21.50 -11.48
N ARG A 466 -3.19 -21.21 -10.40
CA ARG A 466 -3.65 -19.85 -10.08
C ARG A 466 -2.49 -18.87 -9.98
N PHE A 467 -1.44 -19.17 -9.23
CA PHE A 467 -0.25 -18.30 -9.14
C PHE A 467 0.50 -18.21 -10.48
N ASN A 468 0.59 -19.30 -11.25
CA ASN A 468 1.19 -19.30 -12.58
C ASN A 468 0.41 -18.40 -13.55
N ASP A 469 -0.92 -18.39 -13.47
CA ASP A 469 -1.76 -17.53 -14.29
C ASP A 469 -1.67 -16.06 -13.86
N ILE A 470 -1.56 -15.78 -12.57
CA ILE A 470 -1.23 -14.44 -12.07
C ILE A 470 0.12 -13.96 -12.62
N ILE A 471 1.16 -14.81 -12.57
CA ILE A 471 2.48 -14.51 -13.15
C ILE A 471 2.37 -14.21 -14.65
N LYS A 472 1.63 -15.02 -15.42
CA LYS A 472 1.39 -14.76 -16.85
C LYS A 472 0.67 -13.44 -17.06
N GLN A 473 -0.37 -13.14 -16.27
CA GLN A 473 -1.11 -11.88 -16.36
C GLN A 473 -0.20 -10.67 -16.11
N ILE A 474 0.63 -10.70 -15.06
CA ILE A 474 1.59 -9.63 -14.77
C ILE A 474 2.55 -9.44 -15.95
N MET A 475 3.05 -10.54 -16.53
CA MET A 475 3.97 -10.49 -17.68
C MET A 475 3.32 -9.92 -18.95
N LEU A 476 2.02 -10.15 -19.15
CA LEU A 476 1.23 -9.64 -20.28
C LEU A 476 0.90 -8.14 -20.17
N GLU A 477 0.94 -7.55 -18.96
CA GLU A 477 0.72 -6.12 -18.78
C GLU A 477 1.78 -5.30 -19.56
N PRO A 478 1.42 -4.14 -20.16
CA PRO A 478 2.36 -3.33 -20.92
C PRO A 478 3.56 -2.89 -20.08
N THR A 479 4.78 -3.14 -20.57
CA THR A 479 6.01 -2.68 -19.89
C THR A 479 6.17 -1.16 -19.98
N THR A 480 5.70 -0.54 -21.08
CA THR A 480 5.81 0.91 -21.27
C THR A 480 4.46 1.49 -21.65
N VAL A 481 4.04 2.55 -20.96
CA VAL A 481 2.82 3.30 -21.25
C VAL A 481 3.19 4.77 -21.45
N GLU A 482 2.76 5.34 -22.56
CA GLU A 482 3.03 6.72 -22.92
C GLU A 482 1.84 7.62 -22.56
N PHE A 483 2.14 8.65 -21.80
CA PHE A 483 1.27 9.77 -21.48
C PHE A 483 1.83 11.05 -22.12
N PRO A 484 1.07 12.16 -22.20
CA PRO A 484 1.54 13.37 -22.86
C PRO A 484 2.91 13.89 -22.34
N LEU A 485 3.07 13.97 -21.01
CA LEU A 485 4.28 14.42 -20.32
C LEU A 485 5.22 13.28 -19.89
N LEU A 486 4.67 12.09 -19.67
CA LEU A 486 5.35 11.00 -18.96
C LEU A 486 5.39 9.72 -19.79
N GLN A 487 6.47 8.97 -19.67
CA GLN A 487 6.51 7.58 -20.12
C GLN A 487 6.76 6.71 -18.89
N THR A 488 5.78 5.90 -18.51
CA THR A 488 5.93 5.00 -17.37
C THR A 488 6.61 3.72 -17.82
N ASN A 489 7.55 3.22 -17.03
CA ASN A 489 8.18 1.93 -17.22
C ASN A 489 7.85 1.01 -16.02
N SER A 490 7.11 -0.06 -16.30
CA SER A 490 6.61 -1.00 -15.30
C SER A 490 7.49 -2.25 -15.17
N GLU A 491 8.67 -2.31 -15.80
CA GLU A 491 9.50 -3.52 -15.79
C GLU A 491 9.89 -3.96 -14.36
N GLN A 492 10.30 -3.01 -13.52
CA GLN A 492 10.73 -3.31 -12.15
C GLN A 492 9.58 -3.78 -11.27
N VAL A 493 8.42 -3.10 -11.28
CA VAL A 493 7.23 -3.58 -10.55
C VAL A 493 6.76 -4.95 -11.06
N LYS A 494 6.79 -5.20 -12.37
CA LYS A 494 6.41 -6.50 -12.93
C LYS A 494 7.31 -7.61 -12.40
N GLN A 495 8.62 -7.40 -12.42
CA GLN A 495 9.58 -8.36 -11.89
C GLN A 495 9.35 -8.62 -10.41
N GLY A 496 9.21 -7.57 -9.59
CA GLY A 496 8.96 -7.70 -8.17
C GLY A 496 7.63 -8.41 -7.83
N LEU A 497 6.55 -8.13 -8.56
CA LEU A 497 5.26 -8.82 -8.39
C LEU A 497 5.33 -10.29 -8.81
N VAL A 498 6.07 -10.61 -9.88
CA VAL A 498 6.32 -12.00 -10.30
C VAL A 498 7.12 -12.75 -9.24
N GLU A 499 8.14 -12.12 -8.66
CA GLU A 499 8.93 -12.70 -7.57
C GLU A 499 8.08 -12.94 -6.32
N ALA A 500 7.21 -12.00 -5.95
CA ALA A 500 6.27 -12.16 -4.84
C ALA A 500 5.31 -13.34 -5.08
N ALA A 501 4.68 -13.41 -6.26
CA ALA A 501 3.79 -14.53 -6.61
C ALA A 501 4.52 -15.88 -6.65
N ARG A 502 5.76 -15.92 -7.18
CA ARG A 502 6.60 -17.12 -7.17
C ARG A 502 6.96 -17.55 -5.75
N LYS A 503 7.25 -16.61 -4.86
CA LYS A 503 7.55 -16.90 -3.45
C LYS A 503 6.38 -17.61 -2.78
N HIS A 504 5.17 -17.06 -2.91
CA HIS A 504 3.92 -17.67 -2.40
C HIS A 504 3.69 -19.08 -2.96
N ARG A 505 3.80 -19.23 -4.28
CA ARG A 505 3.70 -20.54 -4.96
C ARG A 505 4.74 -21.53 -4.43
N ASN A 506 5.99 -21.10 -4.27
CA ASN A 506 7.07 -21.96 -3.81
C ASN A 506 6.87 -22.40 -2.35
N THR A 507 6.30 -21.55 -1.48
CA THR A 507 5.95 -21.92 -0.11
C THR A 507 4.91 -23.05 -0.06
N LEU A 508 3.87 -22.99 -0.90
CA LEU A 508 2.92 -24.09 -1.07
C LEU A 508 3.61 -25.35 -1.62
N PHE A 509 4.52 -25.16 -2.58
CA PHE A 509 5.23 -26.25 -3.24
C PHE A 509 6.18 -27.00 -2.29
N GLU A 510 6.91 -26.28 -1.44
CA GLU A 510 7.78 -26.86 -0.42
C GLU A 510 6.99 -27.73 0.57
N LYS A 511 5.81 -27.28 1.00
CA LYS A 511 4.92 -28.07 1.85
C LYS A 511 4.49 -29.37 1.15
N LEU A 512 4.05 -29.27 -0.11
CA LEU A 512 3.62 -30.42 -0.90
C LEU A 512 4.74 -31.46 -1.08
N VAL A 513 5.94 -31.03 -1.44
CA VAL A 513 7.10 -31.91 -1.60
C VAL A 513 7.47 -32.58 -0.28
N ASN A 514 7.39 -31.86 0.84
CA ASN A 514 7.66 -32.43 2.15
C ASN A 514 6.60 -33.47 2.56
N ASP A 515 5.32 -33.23 2.27
CA ASP A 515 4.25 -34.19 2.52
C ASP A 515 4.42 -35.44 1.65
N TYR A 516 4.76 -35.27 0.37
CA TYR A 516 5.10 -36.35 -0.55
C TYR A 516 6.26 -37.22 -0.01
N ARG A 517 7.36 -36.60 0.42
CA ARG A 517 8.50 -37.31 1.04
C ARG A 517 8.09 -38.09 2.28
N THR A 518 7.26 -37.46 3.12
CA THR A 518 6.77 -38.07 4.37
C THR A 518 5.93 -39.31 4.05
N GLU A 519 5.11 -39.26 3.02
CA GLU A 519 4.30 -40.39 2.57
C GLU A 519 5.17 -41.52 1.99
N CYS A 520 6.17 -41.21 1.15
CA CYS A 520 7.14 -42.19 0.67
C CYS A 520 7.88 -42.90 1.83
N HIS A 521 8.35 -42.14 2.81
CA HIS A 521 8.98 -42.72 4.01
C HIS A 521 7.99 -43.57 4.83
N SER A 522 6.75 -43.12 4.99
CA SER A 522 5.70 -43.87 5.67
C SER A 522 5.48 -45.24 5.03
N ILE A 523 5.32 -45.28 3.71
CA ILE A 523 5.15 -46.52 2.94
C ILE A 523 6.36 -47.43 3.11
N CYS A 524 7.57 -46.91 2.92
CA CYS A 524 8.82 -47.67 3.09
C CYS A 524 8.94 -48.28 4.50
N ASN A 525 8.64 -47.49 5.53
CA ASN A 525 8.70 -47.95 6.92
C ASN A 525 7.66 -49.03 7.23
N GLU A 526 6.46 -48.94 6.65
CA GLU A 526 5.44 -49.99 6.81
C GLU A 526 5.86 -51.31 6.17
N PHE A 527 6.46 -51.28 4.98
CA PHE A 527 7.02 -52.48 4.35
C PHE A 527 8.22 -53.02 5.13
N GLU A 528 9.12 -52.17 5.60
CA GLU A 528 10.26 -52.61 6.42
C GLU A 528 9.79 -53.24 7.74
N SER A 529 8.72 -52.73 8.36
CA SER A 529 8.09 -53.34 9.53
C SER A 529 7.51 -54.73 9.22
N VAL A 530 6.85 -54.89 8.07
CA VAL A 530 6.39 -56.21 7.60
C VAL A 530 7.56 -57.16 7.41
N LYS A 531 8.63 -56.71 6.75
CA LYS A 531 9.84 -57.50 6.51
C LYS A 531 10.54 -57.93 7.81
N GLN A 532 10.70 -57.01 8.76
CA GLN A 532 11.30 -57.32 10.07
C GLN A 532 10.50 -58.38 10.81
N ARG A 533 9.16 -58.28 10.79
CA ARG A 533 8.30 -59.26 11.45
C ARG A 533 8.25 -60.61 10.71
N ALA A 534 8.36 -60.60 9.38
CA ALA A 534 8.43 -61.80 8.55
C ALA A 534 9.72 -62.59 8.78
N LEU A 535 10.84 -61.90 8.97
CA LEU A 535 12.15 -62.54 9.15
C LEU A 535 12.50 -62.81 10.63
N ALA A 536 11.65 -62.37 11.56
CA ALA A 536 11.83 -62.63 12.98
C ALA A 536 11.69 -64.14 13.27
N LYS A 537 12.67 -64.70 13.99
CA LYS A 537 12.65 -66.12 14.37
C LYS A 537 11.82 -66.29 15.66
N PRO A 538 10.64 -66.93 15.63
CA PRO A 538 9.82 -67.15 16.83
C PRO A 538 10.52 -68.07 17.82
N ALA A 539 10.37 -67.78 19.11
CA ALA A 539 10.89 -68.60 20.21
C ALA A 539 9.88 -69.65 20.68
N THR A 540 8.58 -69.39 20.48
CA THR A 540 7.48 -70.29 20.89
C THR A 540 6.56 -70.62 19.73
N THR A 541 5.85 -71.75 19.81
CA THR A 541 4.85 -72.15 18.80
C THR A 541 3.68 -71.16 18.75
N ALA A 542 3.36 -70.50 19.87
CA ALA A 542 2.37 -69.42 19.91
C ALA A 542 2.82 -68.19 19.10
N GLU A 543 4.07 -67.74 19.29
CA GLU A 543 4.65 -66.65 18.49
C GLU A 543 4.70 -67.00 16.99
N LEU A 544 5.03 -68.25 16.65
CA LEU A 544 5.01 -68.74 15.27
C LEU A 544 3.60 -68.59 14.65
N ASN A 545 2.57 -69.04 15.37
CA ASN A 545 1.18 -68.92 14.91
C ASN A 545 0.73 -67.46 14.75
N ASP A 546 1.20 -66.55 15.61
CA ASP A 546 0.90 -65.13 15.51
C ASP A 546 1.62 -64.45 14.34
N ILE A 547 2.86 -64.85 14.04
CA ILE A 547 3.59 -64.41 12.83
C ILE A 547 2.86 -64.88 11.58
N ILE A 548 2.44 -66.15 11.50
CA ILE A 548 1.69 -66.70 10.36
C ILE A 548 0.43 -65.86 10.08
N LYS A 549 -0.41 -65.65 11.10
CA LYS A 549 -1.64 -64.85 10.96
C LYS A 549 -1.36 -63.42 10.50
N TYR A 550 -0.31 -62.79 11.06
CA TYR A 550 0.06 -61.43 10.67
C TYR A 550 0.53 -61.37 9.21
N ILE A 551 1.36 -62.33 8.77
CA ILE A 551 1.88 -62.38 7.40
C ILE A 551 0.78 -62.72 6.39
N ASP A 552 -0.15 -63.61 6.72
CA ASP A 552 -1.32 -63.88 5.87
C ASP A 552 -2.16 -62.60 5.63
N ASN A 553 -2.40 -61.83 6.71
CA ASN A 553 -3.06 -60.52 6.57
C ASN A 553 -2.20 -59.52 5.78
N ALA A 554 -0.88 -59.52 6.00
CA ALA A 554 0.04 -58.64 5.30
C ALA A 554 0.08 -58.92 3.79
N LYS A 555 0.07 -60.20 3.38
CA LYS A 555 0.01 -60.66 1.99
C LYS A 555 -1.30 -60.27 1.29
N GLY A 556 -2.40 -60.23 2.03
CA GLY A 556 -3.72 -59.86 1.52
C GLY A 556 -4.01 -58.36 1.59
N GLU A 557 -4.66 -57.94 2.67
CA GLU A 557 -5.25 -56.60 2.82
C GLU A 557 -4.19 -55.50 2.87
N LYS A 558 -3.12 -55.70 3.66
CA LYS A 558 -2.11 -54.66 3.87
C LYS A 558 -1.29 -54.37 2.59
N SER A 559 -0.86 -55.40 1.87
CA SER A 559 -0.13 -55.24 0.61
C SER A 559 -0.98 -54.56 -0.47
N LEU A 560 -2.28 -54.86 -0.53
CA LEU A 560 -3.20 -54.19 -1.46
C LEU A 560 -3.35 -52.70 -1.12
N HIS A 561 -3.53 -52.37 0.16
CA HIS A 561 -3.63 -50.98 0.62
C HIS A 561 -2.35 -50.18 0.33
N LEU A 562 -1.17 -50.75 0.64
CA LEU A 562 0.12 -50.12 0.35
C LEU A 562 0.35 -49.96 -1.17
N ALA A 563 -0.06 -50.92 -1.99
CA ALA A 563 0.03 -50.81 -3.45
C ALA A 563 -0.87 -49.68 -4.01
N GLN A 564 -2.04 -49.44 -3.41
CA GLN A 564 -2.89 -48.30 -3.77
C GLN A 564 -2.24 -46.96 -3.42
N ARG A 565 -1.63 -46.86 -2.23
CA ARG A 565 -0.87 -45.67 -1.83
C ARG A 565 0.33 -45.41 -2.75
N ILE A 566 1.07 -46.46 -3.13
CA ILE A 566 2.17 -46.35 -4.10
C ILE A 566 1.67 -45.84 -5.46
N LYS A 567 0.51 -46.29 -5.94
CA LYS A 567 -0.08 -45.75 -7.18
C LYS A 567 -0.37 -44.26 -7.10
N GLU A 568 -0.86 -43.79 -5.96
CA GLU A 568 -1.09 -42.35 -5.77
C GLU A 568 0.23 -41.58 -5.70
N VAL A 569 1.23 -42.07 -4.97
CA VAL A 569 2.59 -41.51 -4.98
C VAL A 569 3.16 -41.45 -6.39
N GLN A 570 2.96 -42.49 -7.21
CA GLN A 570 3.39 -42.52 -8.60
C GLN A 570 2.70 -41.42 -9.43
N ARG A 571 1.38 -41.25 -9.28
CA ARG A 571 0.61 -40.17 -9.95
C ARG A 571 1.15 -38.79 -9.58
N GLN A 572 1.43 -38.56 -8.30
CA GLN A 572 1.99 -37.29 -7.82
C GLN A 572 3.41 -37.06 -8.34
N MET A 573 4.23 -38.12 -8.38
CA MET A 573 5.58 -38.08 -8.92
C MET A 573 5.60 -37.69 -10.40
N GLU A 574 4.67 -38.20 -11.22
CA GLU A 574 4.57 -37.83 -12.64
C GLU A 574 4.45 -36.32 -12.85
N TYR A 575 3.61 -35.65 -12.05
CA TYR A 575 3.51 -34.18 -12.07
C TYR A 575 4.76 -33.49 -11.50
N LEU A 576 5.28 -33.99 -10.37
CA LEU A 576 6.45 -33.40 -9.74
C LEU A 576 7.72 -33.52 -10.60
N LEU A 577 7.82 -34.48 -11.51
CA LEU A 577 8.96 -34.58 -12.44
C LEU A 577 9.08 -33.38 -13.38
N ASP A 578 7.96 -32.74 -13.73
CA ASP A 578 7.93 -31.57 -14.60
C ASP A 578 8.21 -30.26 -13.84
N GLU A 579 7.79 -30.19 -12.56
CA GLU A 579 7.82 -28.96 -11.76
C GLU A 579 8.93 -28.95 -10.67
N TYR A 580 9.48 -30.10 -10.29
CA TYR A 580 10.45 -30.25 -9.20
C TYR A 580 11.75 -30.91 -9.64
N LEU A 581 12.87 -30.36 -9.15
CA LEU A 581 14.17 -30.99 -9.29
C LEU A 581 14.43 -31.90 -8.09
N PHE A 582 14.28 -33.21 -8.30
CA PHE A 582 14.56 -34.21 -7.28
C PHE A 582 16.06 -34.29 -6.94
N SER A 583 16.36 -34.33 -5.64
CA SER A 583 17.71 -34.63 -5.15
C SER A 583 18.06 -36.11 -5.34
N GLU A 584 19.34 -36.47 -5.23
CA GLU A 584 19.76 -37.87 -5.29
C GLU A 584 19.09 -38.73 -4.20
N ASP A 585 18.92 -38.19 -3.00
CA ASP A 585 18.22 -38.85 -1.90
C ASP A 585 16.73 -39.07 -2.22
N ASP A 586 16.07 -38.09 -2.85
CA ASP A 586 14.68 -38.23 -3.27
C ASP A 586 14.51 -39.30 -4.35
N ILE A 587 15.43 -39.33 -5.32
CA ILE A 587 15.42 -40.33 -6.40
C ILE A 587 15.56 -41.74 -5.80
N ARG A 588 16.46 -41.91 -4.82
CA ARG A 588 16.62 -43.17 -4.09
C ARG A 588 15.37 -43.54 -3.33
N LEU A 589 14.79 -42.61 -2.56
CA LEU A 589 13.56 -42.84 -1.81
C LEU A 589 12.39 -43.24 -2.73
N ASN A 590 12.22 -42.54 -3.85
CA ASN A 590 11.21 -42.86 -4.85
C ASN A 590 11.43 -44.26 -5.44
N THR A 591 12.69 -44.58 -5.77
CA THR A 591 13.06 -45.91 -6.30
C THR A 591 12.73 -47.01 -5.30
N ASP A 592 13.11 -46.85 -4.03
CA ASP A 592 12.81 -47.81 -2.97
C ASP A 592 11.29 -47.97 -2.78
N THR A 593 10.55 -46.85 -2.75
CA THR A 593 9.08 -46.81 -2.58
C THR A 593 8.37 -47.57 -3.70
N LEU A 594 8.77 -47.33 -4.96
CA LEU A 594 8.15 -47.96 -6.14
C LEU A 594 8.54 -49.45 -6.29
N LEU A 595 9.71 -49.86 -5.81
CA LEU A 595 10.20 -51.23 -5.92
C LEU A 595 9.76 -52.14 -4.76
N TRP A 596 9.25 -51.61 -3.65
CA TRP A 596 8.77 -52.40 -2.51
C TRP A 596 7.81 -53.54 -2.86
N PRO A 597 6.80 -53.35 -3.73
CA PRO A 597 5.89 -54.44 -4.12
C PRO A 597 6.59 -55.64 -4.77
N ILE A 598 7.71 -55.41 -5.45
CA ILE A 598 8.54 -56.47 -6.05
C ILE A 598 9.45 -57.07 -4.97
N ASN A 599 10.08 -56.21 -4.16
CA ASN A 599 11.08 -56.61 -3.16
C ASN A 599 10.49 -57.38 -1.96
N ILE A 600 9.20 -57.19 -1.65
CA ILE A 600 8.54 -57.88 -0.54
C ILE A 600 8.19 -59.35 -0.85
N GLY A 601 8.04 -59.71 -2.13
CA GLY A 601 7.73 -61.08 -2.56
C GLY A 601 8.72 -62.12 -2.03
N PRO A 602 10.04 -61.97 -2.31
CA PRO A 602 11.07 -62.88 -1.78
C PRO A 602 11.12 -62.95 -0.24
N VAL A 603 10.73 -61.88 0.46
CA VAL A 603 10.66 -61.86 1.93
C VAL A 603 9.53 -62.76 2.43
N PHE A 604 8.39 -62.75 1.74
CA PHE A 604 7.29 -63.65 2.03
C PHE A 604 7.66 -65.11 1.75
N ASP A 605 8.35 -65.39 0.65
CA ASP A 605 8.84 -66.75 0.33
C ASP A 605 9.80 -67.26 1.42
N ALA A 606 10.74 -66.40 1.86
CA ALA A 606 11.66 -66.72 2.95
C ALA A 606 10.94 -66.95 4.29
N ASN A 607 9.88 -66.20 4.58
CA ASN A 607 9.06 -66.42 5.77
C ASN A 607 8.29 -67.76 5.69
N ASP A 608 7.77 -68.13 4.53
CA ASP A 608 7.08 -69.41 4.34
C ASP A 608 8.05 -70.59 4.57
N GLU A 609 9.27 -70.50 4.03
CA GLU A 609 10.32 -71.50 4.26
C GLU A 609 10.73 -71.56 5.73
N LEU A 610 11.00 -70.41 6.36
CA LEU A 610 11.36 -70.32 7.78
C LEU A 610 10.26 -70.92 8.67
N THR A 611 9.00 -70.60 8.38
CA THR A 611 7.83 -71.08 9.11
C THR A 611 7.71 -72.59 8.97
N GLN A 612 7.85 -73.15 7.76
CA GLN A 612 7.83 -74.59 7.54
C GLN A 612 8.96 -75.31 8.28
N GLN A 613 10.18 -74.77 8.25
CA GLN A 613 11.34 -75.35 8.95
C GLN A 613 11.14 -75.34 10.48
N ILE A 614 10.69 -74.22 11.06
CA ILE A 614 10.47 -74.13 12.52
C ILE A 614 9.31 -75.02 12.93
N ARG A 615 8.21 -75.01 12.16
CA ARG A 615 7.06 -75.88 12.39
C ARG A 615 7.46 -77.35 12.40
N GLY A 616 8.20 -77.81 11.38
CA GLY A 616 8.67 -79.19 11.31
C GLY A 616 9.60 -79.56 12.47
N LYS A 617 10.50 -78.66 12.89
CA LYS A 617 11.34 -78.88 14.08
C LYS A 617 10.52 -78.96 15.37
N ASN A 618 9.54 -78.08 15.57
CA ASN A 618 8.70 -78.10 16.76
C ASN A 618 7.80 -79.35 16.80
N GLU A 619 7.24 -79.75 15.65
CA GLU A 619 6.49 -81.02 15.51
C GLU A 619 7.39 -82.23 15.84
N GLN A 620 8.64 -82.24 15.38
CA GLN A 620 9.61 -83.29 15.73
C GLN A 620 9.93 -83.31 17.24
N ILE A 621 10.19 -82.16 17.86
CA ILE A 621 10.44 -82.04 19.30
C ILE A 621 9.23 -82.55 20.10
N LEU A 622 8.02 -82.23 19.66
CA LEU A 622 6.78 -82.71 20.27
C LEU A 622 6.69 -84.24 20.21
N MET A 623 6.96 -84.84 19.05
CA MET A 623 6.96 -86.30 18.88
C MET A 623 8.04 -86.98 19.74
N GLU A 624 9.27 -86.47 19.75
CA GLU A 624 10.36 -87.00 20.56
C GLU A 624 10.05 -86.93 22.07
N ARG A 625 9.45 -85.83 22.54
CA ARG A 625 9.00 -85.69 23.94
C ARG A 625 7.87 -86.65 24.26
N ARG A 626 6.92 -86.85 23.35
CA ARG A 626 5.83 -87.84 23.51
C ARG A 626 6.38 -89.26 23.60
N GLU A 627 7.29 -89.65 22.73
CA GLU A 627 7.94 -90.97 22.76
C GLU A 627 8.73 -91.17 24.05
N ARG A 628 9.49 -90.16 24.47
CA ARG A 628 10.24 -90.18 25.73
C ARG A 628 9.32 -90.32 26.93
N LEU A 629 8.20 -89.59 26.96
CA LEU A 629 7.21 -89.67 28.03
C LEU A 629 6.56 -91.06 28.11
N LEU A 630 6.26 -91.68 26.97
CA LEU A 630 5.77 -93.07 26.93
C LEU A 630 6.81 -94.06 27.46
N ALA A 631 8.09 -93.89 27.11
CA ALA A 631 9.18 -94.71 27.63
C ALA A 631 9.36 -94.53 29.16
N ASP A 632 9.27 -93.29 29.64
CA ASP A 632 9.34 -92.97 31.07
C ASP A 632 8.15 -93.57 31.84
N LEU A 633 6.93 -93.52 31.29
CA LEU A 633 5.76 -94.20 31.85
C LEU A 633 5.97 -95.72 31.95
N GLN A 634 6.51 -96.35 30.90
CA GLN A 634 6.82 -97.79 30.95
C GLN A 634 7.88 -98.12 32.01
N LYS A 635 8.93 -97.29 32.14
CA LYS A 635 9.97 -97.48 33.14
C LYS A 635 9.44 -97.31 34.56
N MET A 636 8.60 -96.29 34.78
CA MET A 636 7.92 -96.09 36.07
C MET A 636 7.00 -97.26 36.40
N GLN A 637 6.21 -97.76 35.44
CA GLN A 637 5.36 -98.93 35.65
C GLN A 637 6.17 -100.15 36.09
N ARG A 638 7.29 -100.47 35.41
CA ARG A 638 8.18 -101.57 35.81
C ARG A 638 8.72 -101.37 37.22
N ARG A 639 9.15 -100.15 37.56
CA ARG A 639 9.65 -99.84 38.91
C ARG A 639 8.55 -99.98 39.98
N VAL A 640 7.31 -99.64 39.66
CA VAL A 640 6.17 -99.87 40.56
C VAL A 640 5.86 -101.35 40.72
N ASP A 641 6.01 -102.15 39.66
CA ASP A 641 5.83 -103.60 39.73
C ASP A 641 6.91 -104.27 40.60
N GLU A 642 8.16 -103.80 40.56
CA GLU A 642 9.28 -104.26 41.42
C GLU A 642 8.99 -104.08 42.92
N PHE A 643 8.16 -103.10 43.32
CA PHE A 643 7.78 -102.91 44.72
C PHE A 643 7.00 -104.09 45.31
N ALA A 644 6.45 -104.97 44.46
CA ALA A 644 5.82 -106.21 44.93
C ALA A 644 6.83 -107.19 45.56
N ASP A 645 8.10 -107.11 45.17
CA ASP A 645 9.17 -107.99 45.65
C ASP A 645 9.86 -107.43 46.92
N TYR A 646 9.53 -106.20 47.30
CA TYR A 646 10.10 -105.54 48.47
C TYR A 646 9.44 -106.07 49.75
N GLY A 647 10.20 -106.80 50.56
CA GLY A 647 9.70 -107.43 51.79
C GLY A 647 10.61 -107.31 53.00
N GLU A 648 11.81 -106.75 52.84
CA GLU A 648 12.81 -106.68 53.91
C GLU A 648 12.60 -105.44 54.80
N LEU A 649 12.28 -105.66 56.08
CA LEU A 649 12.02 -104.58 57.03
C LEU A 649 13.26 -103.69 57.27
N ASN A 650 14.48 -104.24 57.20
CA ASN A 650 15.70 -103.45 57.42
C ASN A 650 15.98 -102.43 56.30
N MET A 651 15.46 -102.68 55.09
CA MET A 651 15.66 -101.85 53.90
C MET A 651 14.56 -100.77 53.73
N MET A 652 13.68 -100.64 54.73
CA MET A 652 12.46 -99.85 54.62
C MET A 652 12.70 -98.35 54.35
N ALA A 653 13.85 -97.82 54.76
CA ALA A 653 14.26 -96.45 54.48
C ALA A 653 14.50 -96.21 52.98
N GLU A 654 15.17 -97.14 52.31
CA GLU A 654 15.47 -97.08 50.88
C GLU A 654 14.19 -97.25 50.06
N TYR A 655 13.34 -98.22 50.41
CA TYR A 655 12.05 -98.42 49.74
C TYR A 655 11.13 -97.20 49.85
N ALA A 656 11.06 -96.54 51.02
CA ALA A 656 10.28 -95.33 51.21
C ALA A 656 10.84 -94.14 50.39
N GLN A 657 12.16 -94.10 50.16
CA GLN A 657 12.80 -93.11 49.29
C GLN A 657 12.51 -93.39 47.81
N ASP A 658 12.54 -94.64 47.38
CA ASP A 658 12.28 -95.04 45.99
C ASP A 658 10.84 -94.73 45.57
N VAL A 659 9.85 -95.01 46.42
CA VAL A 659 8.45 -94.67 46.11
C VAL A 659 8.24 -93.14 46.12
N LYS A 660 8.93 -92.39 46.99
CA LYS A 660 8.93 -90.91 46.92
C LYS A 660 9.52 -90.39 45.62
N GLN A 661 10.57 -91.02 45.09
CA GLN A 661 11.14 -90.66 43.78
C GLN A 661 10.13 -90.90 42.65
N ILE A 662 9.40 -92.02 42.69
CA ILE A 662 8.31 -92.29 41.72
C ILE A 662 7.19 -91.25 41.84
N GLN A 663 6.77 -90.87 43.05
CA GLN A 663 5.78 -89.80 43.23
C GLN A 663 6.25 -88.45 42.70
N LYS A 664 7.51 -88.07 42.94
CA LYS A 664 8.08 -86.86 42.36
C LYS A 664 8.07 -86.93 40.83
N LYS A 665 8.42 -88.09 40.26
CA LYS A 665 8.43 -88.30 38.81
C LYS A 665 7.03 -88.25 38.20
N ILE A 666 5.99 -88.68 38.92
CA ILE A 666 4.59 -88.53 38.49
C ILE A 666 4.25 -87.04 38.28
N VAL A 667 4.60 -86.16 39.23
CA VAL A 667 4.35 -84.71 39.10
C VAL A 667 5.13 -84.10 37.92
N GLU A 668 6.39 -84.52 37.72
CA GLU A 668 7.18 -84.09 36.55
C GLU A 668 6.51 -84.51 35.23
N VAL A 669 5.98 -85.73 35.16
CA VAL A 669 5.29 -86.25 33.97
C VAL A 669 3.94 -85.56 33.75
N GLU A 670 3.21 -85.18 34.80
CA GLU A 670 1.99 -84.37 34.68
C GLU A 670 2.25 -83.00 34.06
N ASN A 671 3.30 -82.30 34.50
CA ASN A 671 3.70 -81.01 33.92
C ASN A 671 4.12 -81.17 32.45
N GLU A 672 4.84 -82.25 32.11
CA GLU A 672 5.24 -82.52 30.73
C GLU A 672 4.02 -82.85 29.84
N ILE A 673 3.02 -83.58 30.35
CA ILE A 673 1.74 -83.81 29.66
C ILE A 673 1.00 -82.50 29.42
N GLU A 674 0.98 -81.58 30.40
CA GLU A 674 0.35 -80.27 30.23
C GLU A 674 1.02 -79.48 29.10
N TRP A 675 2.35 -79.45 29.06
CA TRP A 675 3.10 -78.83 27.97
C TRP A 675 2.79 -79.49 26.61
N ILE A 676 2.81 -80.83 26.53
CA ILE A 676 2.47 -81.58 25.31
C ILE A 676 1.06 -81.23 24.84
N ASN A 677 0.08 -81.22 25.74
CA ASN A 677 -1.32 -80.90 25.42
C ASN A 677 -1.48 -79.47 24.91
N GLN A 678 -0.70 -78.52 25.45
CA GLN A 678 -0.70 -77.14 24.98
C GLN A 678 -0.14 -77.04 23.56
N GLU A 679 0.99 -77.70 23.27
CA GLU A 679 1.59 -77.76 21.93
C GLU A 679 0.70 -78.51 20.92
N GLU A 680 0.12 -79.66 21.29
CA GLU A 680 -0.84 -80.39 20.45
C GLU A 680 -2.04 -79.52 20.07
N ASN A 681 -2.54 -78.71 21.01
CA ASN A 681 -3.61 -77.76 20.74
C ASN A 681 -3.17 -76.64 19.77
N GLN A 682 -1.92 -76.15 19.88
CA GLN A 682 -1.36 -75.16 18.94
C GLN A 682 -1.24 -75.73 17.52
N PHE A 683 -0.90 -77.01 17.37
CA PHE A 683 -0.85 -77.70 16.08
C PHE A 683 -2.22 -78.23 15.61
N ARG A 684 -3.30 -78.00 16.38
CA ARG A 684 -4.65 -78.55 16.13
C ARG A 684 -4.68 -80.08 16.04
N MET A 685 -3.81 -80.73 16.81
CA MET A 685 -3.80 -82.17 17.01
C MET A 685 -4.79 -82.55 18.12
N GLY A 686 -5.33 -83.77 18.07
CA GLY A 686 -6.16 -84.29 19.16
C GLY A 686 -5.31 -84.55 20.40
N LYS A 687 -5.80 -84.16 21.59
CA LYS A 687 -5.10 -84.36 22.87
C LYS A 687 -4.79 -85.84 23.09
N THR A 688 -3.53 -86.15 23.37
CA THR A 688 -3.11 -87.51 23.68
C THR A 688 -3.53 -87.88 25.11
N GLU A 689 -4.27 -88.99 25.26
CA GLU A 689 -4.63 -89.54 26.57
C GLU A 689 -3.55 -90.50 27.08
N TYR A 690 -3.20 -90.39 28.36
CA TYR A 690 -2.16 -91.20 29.02
C TYR A 690 -2.73 -92.07 30.15
N PRO A 691 -3.60 -93.06 29.86
CA PRO A 691 -4.25 -93.90 30.89
C PRO A 691 -3.25 -94.71 31.72
N GLN A 692 -2.02 -94.92 31.20
CA GLN A 692 -0.93 -95.57 31.93
C GLN A 692 -0.50 -94.77 33.16
N LEU A 693 -0.54 -93.43 33.12
CA LEU A 693 -0.17 -92.60 34.26
C LEU A 693 -1.14 -92.80 35.44
N ASP A 694 -2.45 -92.86 35.15
CA ASP A 694 -3.47 -93.10 36.18
C ASP A 694 -3.36 -94.51 36.77
N ALA A 695 -3.00 -95.49 35.94
CA ALA A 695 -2.70 -96.84 36.39
C ALA A 695 -1.48 -96.87 37.34
N ILE A 696 -0.39 -96.16 37.01
CA ILE A 696 0.83 -96.03 37.84
C ILE A 696 0.50 -95.36 39.17
N LYS A 697 -0.24 -94.24 39.16
CA LYS A 697 -0.70 -93.54 40.37
C LYS A 697 -1.48 -94.46 41.30
N THR A 698 -2.43 -95.21 40.73
CA THR A 698 -3.26 -96.16 41.48
C THR A 698 -2.43 -97.33 42.02
N ALA A 699 -1.47 -97.82 41.24
CA ALA A 699 -0.64 -98.95 41.60
C ALA A 699 0.40 -98.59 42.68
N VAL A 700 0.95 -97.38 42.67
CA VAL A 700 2.00 -96.96 43.61
C VAL A 700 1.46 -96.53 44.98
N ASP A 701 0.22 -96.02 45.07
CA ASP A 701 -0.38 -95.51 46.31
C ASP A 701 -0.36 -96.52 47.49
N PRO A 702 -0.74 -97.81 47.32
CA PRO A 702 -0.67 -98.79 48.40
C PRO A 702 0.75 -99.03 48.91
N TYR A 703 1.74 -99.07 48.01
CA TYR A 703 3.15 -99.25 48.37
C TYR A 703 3.71 -98.01 49.07
N PHE A 704 3.36 -96.81 48.60
CA PHE A 704 3.70 -95.57 49.28
C PHE A 704 3.18 -95.54 50.71
N ARG A 705 1.90 -95.83 50.91
CA ARG A 705 1.28 -95.85 52.24
C ARG A 705 1.93 -96.89 53.13
N LEU A 706 2.15 -98.11 52.63
CA LEU A 706 2.83 -99.16 53.38
C LEU A 706 4.23 -98.74 53.80
N PHE A 707 5.06 -98.36 52.83
CA PHE A 707 6.47 -98.11 53.05
C PHE A 707 6.72 -96.89 53.93
N THR A 708 5.95 -95.82 53.73
CA THR A 708 6.05 -94.62 54.57
C THR A 708 5.51 -94.86 55.98
N THR A 709 4.43 -95.64 56.14
CA THR A 709 3.86 -95.96 57.46
C THR A 709 4.80 -96.84 58.27
N VAL A 710 5.36 -97.90 57.67
CA VAL A 710 6.33 -98.77 58.34
C VAL A 710 7.61 -98.00 58.66
N ARG A 711 8.08 -97.12 57.77
CA ARG A 711 9.25 -96.27 58.07
C ARG A 711 9.00 -95.29 59.21
N LYS A 712 7.83 -94.64 59.24
CA LYS A 712 7.43 -93.76 60.36
C LYS A 712 7.38 -94.55 61.67
N TRP A 713 6.79 -95.73 61.63
CA TRP A 713 6.76 -96.64 62.77
C TRP A 713 8.16 -97.03 63.24
N GLN A 714 9.09 -97.43 62.37
CA GLN A 714 10.46 -97.76 62.77
C GLN A 714 11.22 -96.59 63.41
N VAL A 715 11.00 -95.37 62.91
CA VAL A 715 11.60 -94.17 63.50
C VAL A 715 10.99 -93.89 64.88
N ALA A 716 9.67 -94.06 65.01
CA ALA A 716 8.98 -93.89 66.27
C ALA A 716 9.35 -94.97 67.28
N GLU A 717 9.40 -96.24 66.88
CA GLU A 717 9.79 -97.39 67.70
C GLU A 717 11.22 -97.24 68.22
N LYS A 718 12.17 -96.90 67.35
CA LYS A 718 13.54 -96.58 67.78
C LYS A 718 13.56 -95.42 68.79
N LYS A 719 12.75 -94.39 68.58
CA LYS A 719 12.63 -93.26 69.53
C LYS A 719 12.02 -93.69 70.86
N TRP A 720 11.06 -94.62 70.86
CA TRP A 720 10.44 -95.13 72.09
C TRP A 720 11.35 -96.08 72.86
N MET A 721 12.10 -96.94 72.16
CA MET A 721 12.91 -98.01 72.75
C MET A 721 14.33 -97.56 73.10
N ASP A 722 14.94 -96.70 72.27
CA ASP A 722 16.33 -96.24 72.42
C ASP A 722 16.47 -94.75 72.81
N GLY A 723 15.36 -94.00 72.87
CA GLY A 723 15.35 -92.57 73.18
C GLY A 723 15.38 -92.25 74.68
N SER A 724 15.46 -90.96 75.02
CA SER A 724 15.43 -90.48 76.40
C SER A 724 14.08 -90.78 77.06
N PHE A 725 14.06 -91.57 78.13
CA PHE A 725 12.83 -91.94 78.84
C PHE A 725 12.03 -90.73 79.36
N LEU A 726 12.71 -89.64 79.72
CA LEU A 726 12.08 -88.40 80.22
C LEU A 726 11.32 -87.64 79.13
N GLU A 727 11.61 -87.89 77.86
CA GLU A 727 10.99 -87.23 76.71
C GLU A 727 9.77 -88.01 76.15
N LEU A 728 9.49 -89.19 76.71
CA LEU A 728 8.37 -90.03 76.29
C LEU A 728 7.09 -89.65 77.03
N ASN A 729 6.02 -89.46 76.26
CA ASN A 729 4.68 -89.22 76.78
C ASN A 729 3.80 -90.44 76.49
N SER A 730 3.30 -91.09 77.54
CA SER A 730 2.55 -92.36 77.42
C SER A 730 1.30 -92.24 76.55
N GLU A 731 0.52 -91.17 76.69
CA GLU A 731 -0.70 -90.96 75.89
C GLU A 731 -0.38 -90.75 74.40
N LYS A 732 0.72 -90.03 74.10
CA LYS A 732 1.17 -89.84 72.72
C LYS A 732 1.67 -91.13 72.10
N VAL A 733 2.45 -91.92 72.83
CA VAL A 733 2.97 -93.21 72.34
C VAL A 733 1.81 -94.18 72.11
N GLU A 734 0.85 -94.26 73.03
CA GLU A 734 -0.37 -95.08 72.86
C GLU A 734 -1.18 -94.64 71.62
N GLY A 735 -1.37 -93.33 71.44
CA GLY A 735 -2.02 -92.76 70.26
C GLY A 735 -1.30 -93.10 68.94
N GLU A 736 0.02 -92.99 68.90
CA GLU A 736 0.84 -93.33 67.72
C GLU A 736 0.79 -94.84 67.43
N VAL A 737 0.87 -95.70 68.45
CA VAL A 737 0.75 -97.16 68.29
C VAL A 737 -0.63 -97.54 67.75
N GLU A 738 -1.71 -96.97 68.29
CA GLU A 738 -3.06 -97.20 67.76
C GLU A 738 -3.21 -96.69 66.33
N GLU A 739 -2.64 -95.52 66.00
CA GLU A 739 -2.65 -94.97 64.65
C GLU A 739 -1.95 -95.91 63.66
N TYR A 740 -0.72 -96.35 63.96
CA TYR A 740 0.01 -97.28 63.11
C TYR A 740 -0.72 -98.62 62.98
N LEU A 741 -1.31 -99.13 64.08
CA LEU A 741 -2.07 -100.38 64.04
C LEU A 741 -3.33 -100.25 63.17
N ARG A 742 -4.09 -99.15 63.30
CA ARG A 742 -5.23 -98.84 62.44
C ARG A 742 -4.81 -98.72 60.97
N GLU A 743 -3.72 -98.01 60.71
CA GLU A 743 -3.26 -97.75 59.34
C GLU A 743 -2.68 -99.01 58.68
N ILE A 744 -1.86 -99.79 59.38
CA ILE A 744 -1.39 -101.11 58.91
C ILE A 744 -2.57 -102.06 58.68
N PHE A 745 -3.61 -102.03 59.52
CA PHE A 745 -4.80 -102.85 59.31
C PHE A 745 -5.58 -102.44 58.04
N LYS A 746 -5.73 -101.13 57.79
CA LYS A 746 -6.32 -100.62 56.54
C LYS A 746 -5.47 -101.01 55.33
N ILE A 747 -4.16 -100.85 55.39
CA ILE A 747 -3.22 -101.23 54.33
C ILE A 747 -3.30 -102.73 54.06
N LYS A 748 -3.29 -103.57 55.10
CA LYS A 748 -3.49 -105.02 54.98
C LYS A 748 -4.80 -105.36 54.28
N LYS A 749 -5.91 -104.68 54.63
CA LYS A 749 -7.20 -104.85 53.96
C LYS A 749 -7.13 -104.43 52.49
N GLN A 750 -6.47 -103.31 52.18
CA GLN A 750 -6.24 -102.83 50.81
C GLN A 750 -5.46 -103.84 49.97
N PHE A 751 -4.29 -104.32 50.43
CA PHE A 751 -3.51 -105.35 49.74
C PHE A 751 -4.27 -106.67 49.59
N THR A 752 -5.03 -107.09 50.62
CA THR A 752 -5.88 -108.29 50.53
C THR A 752 -6.94 -108.15 49.44
N ASN A 753 -7.56 -106.98 49.33
CA ASN A 753 -8.54 -106.69 48.28
C ASN A 753 -7.88 -106.60 46.89
N LEU A 754 -6.68 -106.02 46.78
CA LEU A 754 -5.91 -105.97 45.54
C LEU A 754 -5.55 -107.38 45.06
N VAL A 755 -5.12 -108.27 45.96
CA VAL A 755 -4.85 -109.68 45.64
C VAL A 755 -6.12 -110.40 45.17
N LYS A 756 -7.27 -110.18 45.84
CA LYS A 756 -8.56 -110.73 45.41
C LYS A 756 -8.96 -110.22 44.02
N LYS A 757 -8.80 -108.92 43.75
CA LYS A 757 -9.10 -108.28 42.47
C LYS A 757 -8.21 -108.82 41.35
N LYS A 758 -6.88 -108.91 41.56
CA LYS A 758 -5.94 -109.51 40.60
C LYS A 758 -6.29 -110.96 40.27
N LYS A 759 -6.68 -111.77 41.27
CA LYS A 759 -7.14 -113.16 41.06
C LYS A 759 -8.42 -113.24 40.21
N LEU A 760 -9.38 -112.35 40.46
CA LEU A 760 -10.64 -112.27 39.71
C LEU A 760 -10.41 -111.83 38.26
N GLU A 761 -9.56 -110.82 38.04
CA GLU A 761 -9.19 -110.35 36.70
C GLU A 761 -8.44 -111.41 35.89
N LEU A 762 -7.54 -112.18 36.53
CA LEU A 762 -6.85 -113.29 35.89
C LEU A 762 -7.83 -114.40 35.48
N ALA A 763 -8.78 -114.74 36.35
CA ALA A 763 -9.84 -115.71 36.06
C ALA A 763 -10.73 -115.26 34.88
N ASN A 764 -11.09 -113.96 34.84
CA ASN A 764 -11.88 -113.38 33.75
C ASN A 764 -11.10 -113.32 32.41
N LYS A 765 -9.80 -112.98 32.43
CA LYS A 765 -8.95 -113.02 31.21
C LYS A 765 -8.79 -114.45 30.66
N VAL A 766 -8.70 -115.45 31.52
CA VAL A 766 -8.66 -116.86 31.12
C VAL A 766 -10.00 -117.31 30.51
N MET A 767 -11.13 -116.83 31.03
CA MET A 767 -12.46 -117.05 30.46
C MET A 767 -12.65 -116.37 29.10
N GLU A 768 -12.23 -115.12 28.94
CA GLU A 768 -12.34 -114.38 27.67
C GLU A 768 -11.39 -114.92 26.58
N ARG A 769 -10.16 -115.36 26.93
CA ARG A 769 -9.27 -116.06 25.98
C ARG A 769 -9.86 -117.40 25.51
N ARG A 770 -10.63 -118.08 26.35
CA ARG A 770 -11.38 -119.29 25.97
C ARG A 770 -12.54 -118.97 25.03
N LYS A 771 -13.25 -117.85 25.21
CA LYS A 771 -14.29 -117.39 24.29
C LYS A 771 -13.75 -116.88 22.95
N ALA A 772 -12.62 -116.15 22.94
CA ALA A 772 -12.01 -115.63 21.72
C ALA A 772 -11.47 -116.74 20.80
N ARG A 773 -10.94 -117.84 21.37
CA ARG A 773 -10.57 -119.05 20.61
C ARG A 773 -11.77 -119.83 20.06
N GLY A 774 -12.97 -119.57 20.55
CA GLY A 774 -14.22 -120.18 20.06
C GLY A 774 -14.92 -119.40 18.94
N LYS A 775 -14.39 -118.23 18.51
CA LYS A 775 -14.96 -117.39 17.44
C LYS A 775 -14.14 -117.38 16.14
N THR A 776 -13.07 -118.18 16.04
CA THR A 776 -12.25 -118.35 14.82
C THR A 776 -12.41 -119.77 14.25
N ILE A 777 -13.66 -120.24 14.15
CA ILE A 777 -14.07 -121.42 13.38
C ILE A 777 -15.22 -120.99 12.49
#